data_AF-A0A561Q0R4-F1
#
_entry.id   AF-A0A561Q0R4-F1
#
_cell.length_a   1.000
_cell.length_b   1.000
_cell.length_c   1.000
_cell.angle_alpha   90.00
_cell.angle_beta   90.00
_cell.angle_gamma   90.00
#
_symmetry.space_group_name_H-M   'P 1'
#
loop_
_entity.id
_entity.type
_entity.pdbx_description
1 polymer ?
#
loop_
_entity_poly.entity_id
_entity_poly.type
_entity_poly.pdbx_seq_one_letter_code
_entity_poly.pdbx_strand_id
1 'polypeptide(L)'
;MMSRIGGFITALLGLAILWYGVKLAQAGGSPFYVFMGLGLLVSGGLLIGRRQTGLLVYSLTLAVTFIWTLYEVGFDKWQWIPRGALVIFLGLLLSLPFVTNSLRDRPNKLWAPGLGNGVFALRAVVAVIAVLGIIAWFYDPLSITGKLAKTASADAATDPSGTPYPTDDWTAYGGTNLGQRYSALTDVNVANVKGLKVAWEHHTGDLRKADQDSSEYTFEATPIKVDGGLYFCTPHNVIQSLEPETGKVRWSFDPMMKRDPFYQHQTCRGVSWNDSTAYAAPADSTPDQQAAEAAAVAECPRRILASTVDARLFALNADTGALCKTFGTDGYVDLMEGMIDTNRATYQQTSAPLVTKDLIILGSAIADNYYENNPSGVIRAFDVRTGKIVWKFDASKPNDTAPLAPGQHYEPNSVVAWTQFAADEKLGLAYIPFGNASPDQVGISRTPEQEAFVDALVALDLRTGHLKWKFQTSHHDLWDRDNPSQPVLLNLPKNGVDTPAIIIPTKIGNLWVLDRTNGQPILPISEVPVKTNTDIAGEKLSPTQPMSSLNFTPAALREADMWGATPFDQMACRTTYNQYRYDGNPWTPPTTTGSLVWPGNIGVFNWGSIAVDPVNKWLIGTPQYLAYLYQLYPRPAGDLNKRVFGGDNSGGESKPGNENLGGPYAVSIQHFRSALAAPCNAPAWGVRVGVDLTTGKTAWKYRNGTVAGQKFAGVKFPIPFEMGMLAHGGTLTTAGGVAFTAAALDDAIRGYDMQTGEVLWKMALPAGGQATPMTYRGKDGKQYIVVAAGGHGSLGTTPGDSVIAYTLN
;
A
#
# COMPACT_ATOMS: atom_id res chain seq x y z
N MET A 1 -35.00 -12.39 -40.34
CA MET A 1 -33.81 -13.17 -39.95
C MET A 1 -33.16 -12.58 -38.71
N MET A 2 -32.89 -11.28 -38.69
CA MET A 2 -32.20 -10.62 -37.56
C MET A 2 -32.92 -10.72 -36.21
N SER A 3 -34.26 -10.67 -36.13
CA SER A 3 -34.96 -10.91 -34.85
C SER A 3 -34.77 -12.32 -34.30
N ARG A 4 -34.56 -13.32 -35.17
CA ARG A 4 -34.27 -14.69 -34.73
C ARG A 4 -32.87 -14.81 -34.16
N ILE A 5 -31.89 -14.18 -34.81
CA ILE A 5 -30.50 -14.12 -34.33
C ILE A 5 -30.46 -13.39 -32.98
N GLY A 6 -31.09 -12.21 -32.91
CA GLY A 6 -31.23 -11.46 -31.66
C GLY A 6 -31.92 -12.29 -30.56
N GLY A 7 -33.03 -12.95 -30.88
CA GLY A 7 -33.73 -13.82 -29.94
C GLY A 7 -32.90 -15.03 -29.47
N PHE A 8 -32.12 -15.65 -30.36
CA PHE A 8 -31.21 -16.73 -30.01
C PHE A 8 -30.09 -16.27 -29.07
N ILE A 9 -29.45 -15.12 -29.37
CA ILE A 9 -28.43 -14.52 -28.50
C ILE A 9 -29.03 -14.17 -27.12
N THR A 10 -30.22 -13.58 -27.09
CA THR A 10 -30.93 -13.27 -25.83
C THR A 10 -31.24 -14.54 -25.03
N ALA A 11 -31.70 -15.60 -25.69
CA ALA A 11 -31.99 -16.87 -25.01
C ALA A 11 -30.72 -17.54 -24.47
N LEU A 12 -29.61 -17.53 -25.23
CA LEU A 12 -28.33 -18.05 -24.77
C LEU A 12 -27.80 -17.28 -23.56
N LEU A 13 -27.86 -15.94 -23.61
CA LEU A 13 -27.48 -15.09 -22.48
C LEU A 13 -28.37 -15.38 -21.26
N GLY A 14 -29.69 -15.51 -21.48
CA GLY A 14 -30.65 -15.86 -20.43
C GLY A 14 -30.37 -17.22 -19.79
N LEU A 15 -30.00 -18.23 -20.59
CA LEU A 15 -29.62 -19.55 -20.10
C LEU A 15 -28.34 -19.51 -19.24
N ALA A 16 -27.33 -18.77 -19.70
CA ALA A 16 -26.08 -18.59 -18.96
C ALA A 16 -26.32 -17.86 -17.63
N ILE A 17 -27.04 -16.72 -17.66
CA ILE A 17 -27.38 -15.97 -16.45
C ILE A 17 -28.24 -16.81 -15.50
N LEU A 18 -29.19 -17.58 -16.02
CA LEU A 18 -30.01 -18.48 -15.20
C LEU A 18 -29.13 -19.54 -14.50
N TRP A 19 -28.19 -20.15 -15.22
CA TRP A 19 -27.32 -21.18 -14.63
C TRP A 19 -26.43 -20.62 -13.51
N TYR A 20 -25.77 -19.47 -13.73
CA TYR A 20 -24.98 -18.81 -12.69
C TYR A 20 -25.87 -18.29 -11.55
N GLY A 21 -27.05 -17.75 -11.86
CA GLY A 21 -28.01 -17.26 -10.88
C GLY A 21 -28.55 -18.35 -9.97
N VAL A 22 -28.80 -19.56 -10.51
CA VAL A 22 -29.18 -20.72 -9.69
C VAL A 22 -28.06 -21.12 -8.74
N LYS A 23 -26.81 -21.15 -9.21
CA LYS A 23 -25.65 -21.44 -8.35
C LYS A 23 -25.50 -20.41 -7.24
N LEU A 24 -25.64 -19.13 -7.55
CA LEU A 24 -25.61 -18.05 -6.56
C LEU A 24 -26.73 -18.21 -5.53
N ALA A 25 -27.96 -18.46 -5.97
CA ALA A 25 -29.10 -18.67 -5.09
C ALA A 25 -28.91 -19.92 -4.19
N GLN A 26 -28.34 -21.00 -4.71
CA GLN A 26 -27.98 -22.19 -3.94
C GLN A 26 -26.90 -21.90 -2.88
N ALA A 27 -25.99 -20.98 -3.14
CA ALA A 27 -25.03 -20.48 -2.17
C ALA A 27 -25.63 -19.48 -1.16
N GLY A 28 -26.95 -19.22 -1.21
CA GLY A 28 -27.63 -18.29 -0.32
C GLY A 28 -27.59 -16.82 -0.76
N GLY A 29 -27.06 -16.54 -1.95
CA GLY A 29 -27.01 -15.19 -2.50
C GLY A 29 -28.28 -14.74 -3.22
N SER A 30 -28.20 -13.59 -3.89
CA SER A 30 -29.35 -12.96 -4.53
C SER A 30 -30.04 -13.85 -5.59
N PRO A 31 -31.35 -14.12 -5.45
CA PRO A 31 -32.11 -14.87 -6.45
C PRO A 31 -32.45 -14.03 -7.69
N PHE A 32 -32.13 -12.74 -7.70
CA PHE A 32 -32.54 -11.83 -8.78
C PHE A 32 -32.05 -12.26 -10.17
N TYR A 33 -30.85 -12.84 -10.23
CA TYR A 33 -30.29 -13.36 -11.49
C TYR A 33 -31.08 -14.53 -12.08
N VAL A 34 -31.77 -15.33 -11.25
CA VAL A 34 -32.69 -16.36 -11.73
C VAL A 34 -33.85 -15.73 -12.48
N PHE A 35 -34.49 -14.70 -11.89
CA PHE A 35 -35.60 -13.98 -12.53
C PHE A 35 -35.16 -13.24 -13.79
N MET A 36 -33.97 -12.63 -13.77
CA MET A 36 -33.36 -12.01 -14.95
C MET A 36 -33.17 -13.03 -16.08
N GLY A 37 -32.56 -14.18 -15.79
CA GLY A 37 -32.32 -15.25 -16.75
C GLY A 37 -33.63 -15.78 -17.36
N LEU A 38 -34.66 -16.01 -16.54
CA LEU A 38 -35.99 -16.42 -17.01
C LEU A 38 -36.64 -15.36 -17.91
N GLY A 39 -36.58 -14.08 -17.54
CA GLY A 39 -37.10 -12.98 -18.36
C GLY A 39 -36.43 -12.91 -19.73
N LEU A 40 -35.11 -13.07 -19.78
CA LEU A 40 -34.34 -13.13 -21.02
C LEU A 40 -34.68 -14.37 -21.87
N LEU A 41 -34.87 -15.55 -21.26
CA LEU A 41 -35.28 -16.76 -21.97
C LEU A 41 -36.66 -16.60 -22.63
N VAL A 42 -37.64 -16.08 -21.88
CA VAL A 42 -39.00 -15.82 -22.41
C VAL A 42 -38.94 -14.80 -23.54
N SER A 43 -38.20 -13.70 -23.35
CA SER A 43 -37.99 -12.70 -24.41
C SER A 43 -37.35 -13.30 -25.66
N GLY A 44 -36.27 -14.07 -25.49
CA GLY A 44 -35.54 -14.71 -26.58
C GLY A 44 -36.41 -15.67 -27.40
N GLY A 45 -37.18 -16.54 -26.72
CA GLY A 45 -38.13 -17.46 -27.37
C GLY A 45 -39.18 -16.73 -28.21
N LEU A 46 -39.75 -15.64 -27.68
CA LEU A 46 -40.72 -14.82 -28.42
C LEU A 46 -40.10 -14.11 -29.64
N LEU A 47 -38.86 -13.63 -29.53
CA LEU A 47 -38.13 -12.99 -30.63
C LEU A 47 -37.72 -13.96 -31.74
N ILE A 48 -37.41 -15.22 -31.40
CA ILE A 48 -37.25 -16.33 -32.37
C ILE A 48 -38.57 -16.57 -33.13
N GLY A 49 -39.69 -16.48 -32.41
CA GLY A 49 -41.04 -16.45 -32.99
C GLY A 49 -41.36 -15.20 -33.82
N ARG A 50 -40.45 -14.21 -33.86
CA ARG A 50 -40.59 -12.90 -34.52
C ARG A 50 -41.74 -12.06 -33.94
N ARG A 51 -42.05 -12.19 -32.64
CA ARG A 51 -43.13 -11.49 -31.94
C ARG A 51 -42.62 -10.24 -31.20
N GLN A 52 -43.32 -9.11 -31.31
CA GLN A 52 -42.97 -7.86 -30.64
C GLN A 52 -43.13 -7.93 -29.13
N THR A 53 -43.96 -8.85 -28.62
CA THR A 53 -44.10 -9.11 -27.19
C THR A 53 -42.79 -9.55 -26.55
N GLY A 54 -41.87 -10.15 -27.33
CA GLY A 54 -40.51 -10.43 -26.85
C GLY A 54 -39.74 -9.16 -26.46
N LEU A 55 -39.95 -8.04 -27.16
CA LEU A 55 -39.38 -6.74 -26.79
C LEU A 55 -40.06 -6.14 -25.55
N LEU A 56 -41.36 -6.34 -25.35
CA LEU A 56 -42.05 -5.91 -24.12
C LEU A 56 -41.50 -6.63 -22.88
N VAL A 57 -41.38 -7.97 -22.96
CA VAL A 57 -40.79 -8.77 -21.87
C VAL A 57 -39.36 -8.31 -21.61
N TYR A 58 -38.56 -8.12 -22.67
CA TYR A 58 -37.20 -7.60 -22.53
C TYR A 58 -37.16 -6.24 -21.81
N SER A 59 -38.03 -5.32 -22.22
CA SER A 59 -38.11 -3.97 -21.66
C SER A 59 -38.46 -4.00 -20.18
N LEU A 60 -39.40 -4.87 -19.79
CA LEU A 60 -39.78 -5.07 -18.39
C LEU A 60 -38.62 -5.68 -17.60
N THR A 61 -37.98 -6.73 -18.10
CA THR A 61 -36.80 -7.34 -17.47
C THR A 61 -35.68 -6.32 -17.28
N LEU A 62 -35.41 -5.50 -18.30
CA LEU A 62 -34.40 -4.45 -18.26
C LEU A 62 -34.77 -3.35 -17.25
N ALA A 63 -36.01 -2.87 -17.25
CA ALA A 63 -36.48 -1.85 -16.31
C ALA A 63 -36.40 -2.33 -14.86
N VAL A 64 -36.86 -3.56 -14.58
CA VAL A 64 -36.80 -4.16 -13.24
C VAL A 64 -35.35 -4.41 -12.82
N THR A 65 -34.47 -4.85 -13.73
CA THR A 65 -33.04 -4.99 -13.48
C THR A 65 -32.39 -3.67 -13.10
N PHE A 66 -32.75 -2.60 -13.79
CA PHE A 66 -32.20 -1.28 -13.49
C PHE A 66 -32.73 -0.73 -12.16
N ILE A 67 -34.03 -0.91 -11.86
CA ILE A 67 -34.60 -0.55 -10.54
C ILE A 67 -33.91 -1.32 -9.41
N TRP A 68 -33.69 -2.63 -9.59
CA TRP A 68 -32.95 -3.45 -8.62
C TRP A 68 -31.49 -2.98 -8.46
N THR A 69 -30.84 -2.59 -9.56
CA THR A 69 -29.49 -2.02 -9.52
C THR A 69 -29.45 -0.74 -8.68
N LEU A 70 -30.39 0.19 -8.91
CA LEU A 70 -30.49 1.42 -8.12
C LEU A 70 -30.78 1.12 -6.63
N TYR A 71 -31.60 0.11 -6.35
CA TYR A 71 -31.89 -0.31 -4.98
C TYR A 71 -30.64 -0.86 -4.27
N GLU A 72 -29.82 -1.68 -4.92
CA GLU A 72 -28.64 -2.28 -4.28
C GLU A 72 -27.48 -1.28 -4.09
N VAL A 73 -27.22 -0.44 -5.10
CA VAL A 73 -25.95 0.33 -5.19
C VAL A 73 -26.14 1.82 -5.51
N GLY A 74 -27.37 2.31 -5.58
CA GLY A 74 -27.66 3.72 -5.84
C GLY A 74 -27.06 4.20 -7.18
N PHE A 75 -26.41 5.36 -7.17
CA PHE A 75 -25.82 6.01 -8.35
C PHE A 75 -24.32 5.75 -8.52
N ASP A 76 -23.77 4.69 -7.92
CA ASP A 76 -22.39 4.28 -8.21
C ASP A 76 -22.32 3.62 -9.60
N LYS A 77 -21.98 4.44 -10.60
CA LYS A 77 -21.84 4.04 -12.01
C LYS A 77 -20.95 2.83 -12.23
N TRP A 78 -19.92 2.63 -11.41
CA TRP A 78 -19.02 1.48 -11.58
C TRP A 78 -19.74 0.18 -11.25
N GLN A 79 -20.57 0.20 -10.22
CA GLN A 79 -21.35 -0.95 -9.77
C GLN A 79 -22.52 -1.30 -10.69
N TRP A 80 -22.93 -0.39 -11.59
CA TRP A 80 -23.95 -0.67 -12.60
C TRP A 80 -23.45 -1.60 -13.71
N ILE A 81 -22.13 -1.54 -14.01
CA ILE A 81 -21.51 -2.26 -15.13
C ILE A 81 -21.80 -3.76 -15.08
N PRO A 82 -21.42 -4.49 -14.02
CA PRO A 82 -21.62 -5.94 -14.00
C PRO A 82 -23.09 -6.34 -13.91
N ARG A 83 -23.97 -5.50 -13.38
CA ARG A 83 -25.40 -5.85 -13.22
C ARG A 83 -26.20 -5.76 -14.52
N GLY A 84 -25.89 -4.74 -15.33
CA GLY A 84 -26.80 -4.32 -16.40
C GLY A 84 -26.16 -4.01 -17.74
N ALA A 85 -24.86 -3.71 -17.83
CA ALA A 85 -24.27 -3.17 -19.06
C ALA A 85 -24.44 -4.09 -20.28
N LEU A 86 -24.25 -5.40 -20.09
CA LEU A 86 -24.42 -6.39 -21.16
C LEU A 86 -25.89 -6.48 -21.63
N VAL A 87 -26.84 -6.41 -20.69
CA VAL A 87 -28.28 -6.42 -20.99
C VAL A 87 -28.70 -5.10 -21.64
N ILE A 88 -28.19 -3.97 -21.19
CA ILE A 88 -28.47 -2.67 -21.82
C ILE A 88 -27.95 -2.64 -23.26
N PHE A 89 -26.72 -3.12 -23.48
CA PHE A 89 -26.10 -3.18 -24.81
C PHE A 89 -26.90 -4.09 -25.77
N LEU A 90 -27.31 -5.27 -25.31
CA LEU A 90 -28.17 -6.14 -26.11
C LEU A 90 -29.54 -5.48 -26.37
N GLY A 91 -30.12 -4.78 -25.40
CA GLY A 91 -31.35 -3.99 -25.57
C GLY A 91 -31.22 -2.91 -26.65
N LEU A 92 -30.09 -2.20 -26.68
CA LEU A 92 -29.76 -1.26 -27.74
C LEU A 92 -29.77 -1.95 -29.11
N LEU A 93 -29.07 -3.08 -29.26
CA LEU A 93 -29.04 -3.85 -30.51
C LEU A 93 -30.44 -4.32 -30.94
N LEU A 94 -31.24 -4.82 -29.99
CA LEU A 94 -32.61 -5.28 -30.26
C LEU A 94 -33.56 -4.13 -30.65
N SER A 95 -33.25 -2.89 -30.27
CA SER A 95 -34.03 -1.70 -30.62
C SER A 95 -33.77 -1.16 -32.03
N LEU A 96 -32.71 -1.65 -32.69
CA LEU A 96 -32.27 -1.16 -34.00
C LEU A 96 -33.20 -1.59 -35.13
N PRO A 97 -33.33 -0.78 -36.20
CA PRO A 97 -34.28 -1.02 -37.30
C PRO A 97 -34.16 -2.40 -37.93
N PHE A 98 -32.94 -2.92 -38.12
CA PHE A 98 -32.75 -4.23 -38.75
C PHE A 98 -33.35 -5.38 -37.93
N VAL A 99 -33.40 -5.27 -36.59
CA VAL A 99 -34.09 -6.23 -35.73
C VAL A 99 -35.59 -5.99 -35.78
N THR A 100 -36.03 -4.75 -35.51
CA THR A 100 -37.46 -4.41 -35.38
C THR A 100 -38.23 -4.56 -36.70
N ASN A 101 -37.59 -4.30 -37.84
CA ASN A 101 -38.19 -4.47 -39.18
C ASN A 101 -38.44 -5.94 -39.51
N SER A 102 -37.77 -6.86 -38.82
CA SER A 102 -37.92 -8.28 -39.06
C SER A 102 -38.98 -8.97 -38.19
N LEU A 103 -39.68 -8.23 -37.32
CA LEU A 103 -40.83 -8.73 -36.56
C LEU A 103 -42.05 -8.96 -37.46
N ARG A 104 -42.88 -9.97 -37.15
CA ARG A 104 -44.10 -10.30 -37.91
C ARG A 104 -45.28 -9.40 -37.55
N ASP A 105 -45.36 -9.04 -36.29
CA ASP A 105 -46.42 -8.25 -35.64
C ASP A 105 -45.92 -6.84 -35.30
N ARG A 106 -45.05 -6.27 -36.16
CA ARG A 106 -44.44 -4.96 -35.96
C ARG A 106 -45.53 -3.86 -35.84
N PRO A 107 -45.45 -2.96 -34.84
CA PRO A 107 -46.39 -1.85 -34.74
C PRO A 107 -46.18 -0.82 -35.86
N ASN A 108 -47.29 -0.30 -36.40
CA ASN A 108 -47.28 0.68 -37.51
C ASN A 108 -46.62 2.01 -37.13
N LYS A 109 -46.84 2.49 -35.89
CA LYS A 109 -46.23 3.72 -35.35
C LYS A 109 -45.17 3.36 -34.32
N LEU A 110 -43.90 3.28 -34.74
CA LEU A 110 -42.80 2.84 -33.89
C LEU A 110 -42.55 3.70 -32.64
N TRP A 111 -42.90 4.99 -32.69
CA TRP A 111 -42.68 5.95 -31.61
C TRP A 111 -43.96 6.33 -30.85
N ALA A 112 -45.10 5.70 -31.18
CA ALA A 112 -46.33 5.97 -30.46
C ALA A 112 -46.30 5.30 -29.08
N PRO A 113 -46.53 6.05 -27.98
CA PRO A 113 -46.64 5.46 -26.65
C PRO A 113 -47.83 4.51 -26.60
N GLY A 114 -47.63 3.33 -26.02
CA GLY A 114 -48.69 2.34 -25.85
C GLY A 114 -48.18 1.06 -25.18
N LEU A 115 -48.99 0.49 -24.27
CA LEU A 115 -48.65 -0.72 -23.50
C LEU A 115 -48.38 -1.96 -24.37
N GLY A 116 -48.89 -1.99 -25.60
CA GLY A 116 -48.66 -3.05 -26.57
C GLY A 116 -47.47 -2.82 -27.52
N ASN A 117 -46.81 -1.65 -27.48
CA ASN A 117 -45.74 -1.29 -28.41
C ASN A 117 -44.36 -1.63 -27.81
N GLY A 118 -43.88 -2.84 -28.08
CA GLY A 118 -42.59 -3.33 -27.54
C GLY A 118 -41.37 -2.55 -28.04
N VAL A 119 -41.45 -1.96 -29.24
CA VAL A 119 -40.35 -1.15 -29.79
C VAL A 119 -40.22 0.17 -29.04
N PHE A 120 -41.34 0.86 -28.79
CA PHE A 120 -41.33 2.10 -28.02
C PHE A 120 -40.89 1.86 -26.58
N ALA A 121 -41.43 0.83 -25.92
CA ALA A 121 -41.09 0.51 -24.53
C ALA A 121 -39.58 0.29 -24.36
N LEU A 122 -38.96 -0.50 -25.23
CA LEU A 122 -37.53 -0.78 -25.15
C LEU A 122 -36.69 0.50 -25.33
N ARG A 123 -37.03 1.30 -26.34
CA ARG A 123 -36.34 2.57 -26.61
C ARG A 123 -36.48 3.55 -25.46
N ALA A 124 -37.67 3.65 -24.86
CA ALA A 124 -37.93 4.53 -23.73
C ALA A 124 -37.11 4.10 -22.50
N VAL A 125 -37.10 2.80 -22.16
CA VAL A 125 -36.31 2.28 -21.04
C VAL A 125 -34.81 2.52 -21.26
N VAL A 126 -34.30 2.19 -22.45
CA VAL A 126 -32.90 2.43 -22.80
C VAL A 126 -32.55 3.92 -22.75
N ALA A 127 -33.42 4.80 -23.23
CA ALA A 127 -33.21 6.25 -23.17
C ALA A 127 -33.16 6.77 -21.72
N VAL A 128 -34.07 6.31 -20.86
CA VAL A 128 -34.07 6.66 -19.43
C VAL A 128 -32.78 6.20 -18.76
N ILE A 129 -32.35 4.95 -18.99
CA ILE A 129 -31.09 4.42 -18.45
C ILE A 129 -29.90 5.23 -18.97
N ALA A 130 -29.89 5.59 -20.26
CA ALA A 130 -28.82 6.40 -20.83
C ALA A 130 -28.74 7.80 -20.20
N VAL A 131 -29.88 8.48 -20.02
CA VAL A 131 -29.93 9.79 -19.35
C VAL A 131 -29.45 9.69 -17.90
N LEU A 132 -29.90 8.69 -17.16
CA LEU A 132 -29.44 8.47 -15.78
C LEU A 132 -27.97 8.07 -15.71
N GLY A 133 -27.46 7.33 -16.69
CA GLY A 133 -26.05 7.02 -16.85
C GLY A 133 -25.20 8.26 -17.09
N ILE A 134 -25.68 9.19 -17.93
CA ILE A 134 -25.03 10.49 -18.14
C ILE A 134 -25.02 11.29 -16.84
N ILE A 135 -26.14 11.34 -16.09
CA ILE A 135 -26.20 12.04 -14.79
C ILE A 135 -25.22 11.42 -13.79
N ALA A 136 -25.22 10.09 -13.66
CA ALA A 136 -24.33 9.35 -12.76
C ALA A 136 -22.83 9.54 -13.12
N TRP A 137 -22.53 9.90 -14.37
CA TRP A 137 -21.17 10.19 -14.79
C TRP A 137 -20.58 11.42 -14.08
N PHE A 138 -21.41 12.42 -13.80
CA PHE A 138 -21.01 13.66 -13.10
C PHE A 138 -21.17 13.60 -11.58
N TYR A 139 -21.58 12.45 -11.04
CA TYR A 139 -21.75 12.22 -9.62
C TYR A 139 -20.77 11.12 -9.14
N ASP A 140 -20.10 11.36 -8.01
CA ASP A 140 -19.30 10.33 -7.33
C ASP A 140 -19.77 10.19 -5.88
N PRO A 141 -20.46 9.08 -5.53
CA PRO A 141 -20.98 8.88 -4.18
C PRO A 141 -19.89 8.76 -3.10
N LEU A 142 -18.62 8.54 -3.48
CA LEU A 142 -17.51 8.45 -2.54
C LEU A 142 -16.86 9.80 -2.22
N SER A 143 -17.21 10.85 -2.97
CA SER A 143 -16.53 12.14 -2.85
C SER A 143 -16.97 12.90 -1.59
N ILE A 144 -15.98 13.41 -0.85
CA ILE A 144 -16.20 14.41 0.21
C ILE A 144 -15.56 15.68 -0.30
N THR A 145 -16.35 16.75 -0.41
CA THR A 145 -15.86 18.06 -0.85
C THR A 145 -15.87 19.02 0.33
N GLY A 146 -14.69 19.57 0.61
CA GLY A 146 -14.48 20.53 1.68
C GLY A 146 -13.12 21.19 1.51
N LYS A 147 -12.72 22.00 2.49
CA LYS A 147 -11.44 22.69 2.49
C LYS A 147 -10.74 22.53 3.81
N LEU A 148 -9.45 22.23 3.78
CA LEU A 148 -8.60 22.35 4.96
C LEU A 148 -8.33 23.83 5.23
N ALA A 149 -8.55 24.27 6.47
CA ALA A 149 -8.38 25.66 6.86
C ALA A 149 -6.91 25.96 7.15
N LYS A 150 -6.38 27.04 6.54
CA LYS A 150 -5.02 27.50 6.83
C LYS A 150 -4.95 28.10 8.22
N THR A 151 -3.84 27.87 8.92
CA THR A 151 -3.56 28.54 10.19
C THR A 151 -2.99 29.93 9.92
N ALA A 152 -3.39 30.93 10.69
CA ALA A 152 -2.98 32.33 10.46
C ALA A 152 -1.49 32.62 10.73
N SER A 153 -0.76 31.69 11.34
CA SER A 153 0.65 31.81 11.75
C SER A 153 1.52 30.75 11.04
N ALA A 154 1.44 30.69 9.70
CA ALA A 154 1.98 29.59 8.90
C ALA A 154 3.48 29.69 8.53
N ASP A 155 4.24 30.61 9.10
CA ASP A 155 5.65 30.84 8.73
C ASP A 155 6.62 30.29 9.78
N ALA A 156 6.47 29.01 10.16
CA ALA A 156 7.44 28.33 11.02
C ALA A 156 8.51 27.65 10.14
N ALA A 157 9.77 28.05 10.31
CA ALA A 157 10.92 27.42 9.63
C ALA A 157 11.44 26.17 10.35
N THR A 158 10.96 25.90 11.56
CA THR A 158 11.49 24.87 12.46
C THR A 158 10.35 24.19 13.21
N ASP A 159 10.47 22.88 13.37
CA ASP A 159 9.58 22.08 14.22
C ASP A 159 9.84 22.39 15.71
N PRO A 160 8.85 22.28 16.61
CA PRO A 160 9.05 22.47 18.05
C PRO A 160 10.12 21.56 18.70
N SER A 161 10.47 20.43 18.07
CA SER A 161 11.65 19.63 18.44
C SER A 161 12.98 20.36 18.27
N GLY A 162 13.02 21.46 17.51
CA GLY A 162 14.23 22.19 17.12
C GLY A 162 14.79 21.76 15.76
N THR A 163 14.15 20.78 15.10
CA THR A 163 14.57 20.31 13.78
C THR A 163 14.10 21.29 12.70
N PRO A 164 14.98 21.85 11.86
CA PRO A 164 14.58 22.70 10.74
C PRO A 164 13.74 21.93 9.73
N TYR A 165 12.72 22.57 9.14
CA TYR A 165 12.00 21.95 8.04
C TYR A 165 12.87 21.97 6.77
N PRO A 166 12.86 20.88 5.96
CA PRO A 166 13.64 20.78 4.73
C PRO A 166 13.40 21.95 3.78
N THR A 167 14.49 22.58 3.32
CA THR A 167 14.50 23.62 2.29
C THR A 167 15.58 23.30 1.27
N ASP A 168 16.82 23.62 1.60
CA ASP A 168 17.96 23.38 0.72
C ASP A 168 18.32 21.90 0.70
N ASP A 169 18.39 21.24 1.86
CA ASP A 169 18.72 19.83 2.00
C ASP A 169 17.53 18.99 2.51
N TRP A 170 17.50 17.73 2.05
CA TRP A 170 16.58 16.67 2.42
C TRP A 170 17.41 15.51 2.97
N THR A 171 17.53 15.40 4.29
CA THR A 171 18.61 14.65 4.95
C THR A 171 18.25 13.21 5.33
N ALA A 172 16.97 12.86 5.29
CA ALA A 172 16.48 11.53 5.61
C ALA A 172 15.30 11.15 4.72
N TYR A 173 14.88 9.87 4.73
CA TYR A 173 13.77 9.36 3.92
C TYR A 173 12.53 10.28 3.95
N GLY A 174 12.05 10.64 5.15
CA GLY A 174 10.89 11.52 5.33
C GLY A 174 11.21 13.02 5.35
N GLY A 175 12.33 13.45 4.78
CA GLY A 175 12.87 14.82 4.83
C GLY A 175 13.78 15.03 6.03
N THR A 176 13.30 14.62 7.20
CA THR A 176 14.06 14.55 8.46
C THR A 176 13.70 13.25 9.20
N ASN A 177 14.37 12.98 10.32
CA ASN A 177 14.04 11.86 11.20
C ASN A 177 12.67 12.00 11.89
N LEU A 178 11.96 13.12 11.71
CA LEU A 178 10.57 13.29 12.13
C LEU A 178 9.56 12.60 11.19
N GLY A 179 9.99 12.22 9.98
CA GLY A 179 9.13 11.46 9.07
C GLY A 179 7.94 12.24 8.48
N GLN A 180 7.99 13.58 8.42
CA GLN A 180 6.84 14.41 8.03
C GLN A 180 6.58 14.44 6.52
N ARG A 181 7.61 14.18 5.69
CA ARG A 181 7.57 14.34 4.22
C ARG A 181 7.14 15.75 3.80
N TYR A 182 7.55 16.74 4.59
CA TYR A 182 7.22 18.14 4.41
C TYR A 182 8.46 18.94 4.02
N SER A 183 8.29 19.91 3.13
CA SER A 183 9.28 20.94 2.85
C SER A 183 8.70 22.33 3.09
N ALA A 184 9.52 23.22 3.65
CA ALA A 184 9.17 24.63 3.81
C ALA A 184 9.33 25.46 2.53
N LEU A 185 9.68 24.85 1.39
CA LEU A 185 9.78 25.53 0.11
C LEU A 185 8.40 25.95 -0.43
N THR A 186 8.36 27.14 -1.03
CA THR A 186 7.15 27.78 -1.59
C THR A 186 7.32 28.18 -3.07
N ASP A 187 8.50 27.93 -3.65
CA ASP A 187 8.84 28.31 -5.03
C ASP A 187 7.86 27.67 -6.02
N VAL A 188 7.58 26.37 -5.82
CA VAL A 188 6.46 25.65 -6.44
C VAL A 188 5.24 25.71 -5.52
N ASN A 189 4.14 26.26 -6.02
CA ASN A 189 2.92 26.49 -5.27
C ASN A 189 1.66 26.30 -6.14
N VAL A 190 0.50 26.38 -5.51
CA VAL A 190 -0.81 26.14 -6.17
C VAL A 190 -1.04 27.00 -7.43
N ALA A 191 -0.44 28.19 -7.52
CA ALA A 191 -0.64 29.10 -8.66
C ALA A 191 0.24 28.75 -9.87
N ASN A 192 1.42 28.18 -9.64
CA ASN A 192 2.44 27.98 -10.67
C ASN A 192 2.79 26.51 -10.95
N VAL A 193 2.36 25.54 -10.14
CA VAL A 193 2.69 24.11 -10.28
C VAL A 193 2.39 23.55 -11.67
N LYS A 194 1.36 24.07 -12.35
CA LYS A 194 1.03 23.72 -13.75
C LYS A 194 2.17 23.98 -14.75
N GLY A 195 3.15 24.80 -14.38
CA GLY A 195 4.32 25.13 -15.18
C GLY A 195 5.52 24.19 -15.00
N LEU A 196 5.43 23.19 -14.10
CA LEU A 196 6.51 22.21 -13.90
C LEU A 196 6.82 21.43 -15.18
N LYS A 197 8.11 21.28 -15.46
CA LYS A 197 8.66 20.51 -16.58
C LYS A 197 9.79 19.61 -16.09
N VAL A 198 10.07 18.55 -16.85
CA VAL A 198 11.27 17.74 -16.63
C VAL A 198 12.50 18.64 -16.73
N ALA A 199 13.28 18.68 -15.65
CA ALA A 199 14.58 19.34 -15.61
C ALA A 199 15.66 18.41 -16.16
N TRP A 200 15.64 17.16 -15.69
CA TRP A 200 16.52 16.08 -16.12
C TRP A 200 15.89 14.72 -15.80
N GLU A 201 16.37 13.70 -16.49
CA GLU A 201 16.07 12.29 -16.25
C GLU A 201 17.39 11.51 -16.27
N HIS A 202 17.59 10.67 -15.26
CA HIS A 202 18.76 9.81 -15.13
C HIS A 202 18.32 8.34 -15.15
N HIS A 203 18.91 7.56 -16.05
CA HIS A 203 18.72 6.11 -16.09
C HIS A 203 19.81 5.44 -15.27
N THR A 204 19.42 4.70 -14.23
CA THR A 204 20.39 4.07 -13.31
C THR A 204 21.18 2.95 -13.98
N GLY A 205 20.63 2.35 -15.05
CA GLY A 205 21.16 1.16 -15.70
C GLY A 205 20.81 -0.13 -14.95
N ASP A 206 20.10 -0.03 -13.83
CA ASP A 206 19.73 -1.16 -13.01
C ASP A 206 18.33 -1.69 -13.39
N LEU A 207 18.30 -2.87 -14.01
CA LEU A 207 17.09 -3.55 -14.44
C LEU A 207 17.08 -5.00 -13.96
N ARG A 208 15.87 -5.51 -13.72
CA ARG A 208 15.62 -6.90 -13.32
C ARG A 208 16.12 -7.89 -14.38
N LYS A 209 16.86 -8.91 -13.93
CA LYS A 209 17.24 -10.11 -14.70
C LYS A 209 16.46 -11.31 -14.17
N ALA A 210 15.49 -11.76 -14.96
CA ALA A 210 14.43 -12.66 -14.50
C ALA A 210 14.89 -14.03 -14.01
N ASP A 211 16.08 -14.47 -14.45
CA ASP A 211 16.73 -15.73 -14.11
C ASP A 211 17.53 -15.69 -12.80
N GLN A 212 17.85 -14.48 -12.31
CA GLN A 212 18.74 -14.26 -11.17
C GLN A 212 18.08 -13.47 -10.03
N ASP A 213 17.06 -12.66 -10.36
CA ASP A 213 16.48 -11.71 -9.44
C ASP A 213 15.04 -12.11 -9.07
N SER A 214 14.64 -11.74 -7.86
CA SER A 214 13.28 -11.97 -7.37
C SER A 214 12.23 -11.43 -8.33
N SER A 215 11.07 -12.08 -8.41
CA SER A 215 9.90 -11.49 -9.08
C SER A 215 9.43 -10.22 -8.38
N GLU A 216 9.70 -10.09 -7.08
CA GLU A 216 9.44 -8.91 -6.28
C GLU A 216 10.62 -7.95 -6.30
N TYR A 217 10.88 -7.43 -7.49
CA TYR A 217 11.91 -6.42 -7.75
C TYR A 217 11.25 -5.04 -7.76
N THR A 218 11.59 -4.18 -6.79
CA THR A 218 10.91 -2.89 -6.62
C THR A 218 11.88 -1.73 -6.40
N PHE A 219 11.78 -0.69 -7.23
CA PHE A 219 12.57 0.54 -7.11
C PHE A 219 11.77 1.60 -6.34
N GLU A 220 11.83 1.50 -5.01
CA GLU A 220 11.04 2.30 -4.06
C GLU A 220 11.83 3.47 -3.45
N ALA A 221 13.02 3.76 -4.00
CA ALA A 221 13.97 4.66 -3.37
C ALA A 221 13.45 6.09 -3.33
N THR A 222 13.51 6.69 -2.14
CA THR A 222 13.40 8.14 -1.99
C THR A 222 14.82 8.71 -1.94
N PRO A 223 15.24 9.50 -2.95
CA PRO A 223 16.54 10.14 -2.90
C PRO A 223 16.68 11.07 -1.70
N ILE A 224 17.91 11.26 -1.22
CA ILE A 224 18.27 12.33 -0.29
C ILE A 224 19.14 13.35 -1.01
N LYS A 225 18.95 14.64 -0.75
CA LYS A 225 19.81 15.71 -1.26
C LYS A 225 20.49 16.36 -0.09
N VAL A 226 21.80 16.19 0.01
CA VAL A 226 22.61 16.72 1.12
C VAL A 226 23.96 17.17 0.60
N ASP A 227 24.46 18.29 1.12
CA ASP A 227 25.83 18.74 0.87
C ASP A 227 26.19 18.78 -0.65
N GLY A 228 25.24 19.27 -1.44
CA GLY A 228 25.39 19.41 -2.89
C GLY A 228 25.42 18.12 -3.71
N GLY A 229 25.04 16.96 -3.13
CA GLY A 229 24.83 15.71 -3.85
C GLY A 229 23.42 15.17 -3.67
N LEU A 230 22.93 14.47 -4.69
CA LEU A 230 21.69 13.70 -4.64
C LEU A 230 22.05 12.21 -4.61
N TYR A 231 21.57 11.46 -3.61
CA TYR A 231 21.97 10.07 -3.38
C TYR A 231 20.76 9.15 -3.28
N PHE A 232 20.87 7.95 -3.85
CA PHE A 232 19.86 6.90 -3.75
C PHE A 232 20.52 5.52 -3.97
N CYS A 233 19.79 4.46 -3.63
CA CYS A 233 20.13 3.09 -4.00
C CYS A 233 19.20 2.56 -5.11
N THR A 234 19.63 1.54 -5.83
CA THR A 234 18.79 0.77 -6.76
C THR A 234 18.38 -0.57 -6.13
N PRO A 235 17.53 -1.40 -6.76
CA PRO A 235 17.16 -2.71 -6.20
C PRO A 235 18.30 -3.73 -6.09
N HIS A 236 19.42 -3.58 -6.82
CA HIS A 236 20.67 -4.32 -6.52
C HIS A 236 21.55 -3.62 -5.47
N ASN A 237 21.03 -2.62 -4.78
CA ASN A 237 21.73 -1.79 -3.81
C ASN A 237 22.96 -1.05 -4.40
N VAL A 238 22.98 -0.80 -5.72
CA VAL A 238 23.97 0.11 -6.32
C VAL A 238 23.68 1.51 -5.81
N ILE A 239 24.67 2.15 -5.21
CA ILE A 239 24.55 3.51 -4.70
C ILE A 239 25.05 4.46 -5.78
N GLN A 240 24.23 5.45 -6.13
CA GLN A 240 24.60 6.49 -7.08
C GLN A 240 24.49 7.86 -6.43
N SER A 241 25.49 8.71 -6.70
CA SER A 241 25.45 10.14 -6.41
C SER A 241 25.31 10.90 -7.71
N LEU A 242 24.37 11.84 -7.77
CA LEU A 242 24.15 12.73 -8.90
C LEU A 242 24.43 14.19 -8.51
N GLU A 243 24.82 14.98 -9.51
CA GLU A 243 24.68 16.43 -9.48
C GLU A 243 23.18 16.79 -9.42
N PRO A 244 22.70 17.46 -8.36
CA PRO A 244 21.26 17.71 -8.19
C PRO A 244 20.64 18.46 -9.36
N GLU A 245 21.32 19.46 -9.93
CA GLU A 245 20.74 20.34 -10.93
C GLU A 245 20.71 19.73 -12.34
N THR A 246 21.54 18.72 -12.61
CA THR A 246 21.76 18.18 -13.96
C THR A 246 21.44 16.69 -14.11
N GLY A 247 21.34 15.95 -13.00
CA GLY A 247 21.18 14.49 -13.00
C GLY A 247 22.43 13.72 -13.42
N LYS A 248 23.58 14.37 -13.61
CA LYS A 248 24.83 13.68 -14.01
C LYS A 248 25.41 12.91 -12.84
N VAL A 249 25.89 11.70 -13.11
CA VAL A 249 26.58 10.87 -12.12
C VAL A 249 27.87 11.53 -11.64
N ARG A 250 27.98 11.75 -10.33
CA ARG A 250 29.22 12.13 -9.63
C ARG A 250 30.08 10.89 -9.38
N TRP A 251 29.47 9.85 -8.81
CA TRP A 251 30.09 8.56 -8.58
C TRP A 251 29.01 7.47 -8.48
N SER A 252 29.42 6.22 -8.66
CA SER A 252 28.57 5.04 -8.47
C SER A 252 29.38 3.95 -7.76
N PHE A 253 28.73 3.26 -6.83
CA PHE A 253 29.30 2.16 -6.08
C PHE A 253 28.37 0.94 -6.14
N ASP A 254 28.87 -0.18 -6.62
CA ASP A 254 28.16 -1.46 -6.61
C ASP A 254 28.69 -2.33 -5.46
N PRO A 255 27.88 -2.64 -4.43
CA PRO A 255 28.29 -3.52 -3.34
C PRO A 255 28.38 -5.00 -3.77
N MET A 256 28.07 -5.31 -5.03
CA MET A 256 28.02 -6.65 -5.61
C MET A 256 27.15 -7.57 -4.76
N MET A 257 25.89 -7.15 -4.52
CA MET A 257 24.97 -7.95 -3.71
C MET A 257 24.80 -9.36 -4.27
N LYS A 258 24.72 -10.35 -3.38
CA LYS A 258 24.44 -11.73 -3.78
C LYS A 258 23.02 -11.80 -4.32
N ARG A 259 22.87 -12.03 -5.62
CA ARG A 259 21.55 -12.14 -6.28
C ARG A 259 20.91 -13.49 -5.95
N ASP A 260 19.61 -13.49 -5.70
CA ASP A 260 18.85 -14.69 -5.38
C ASP A 260 17.38 -14.53 -5.83
N PRO A 261 16.84 -15.41 -6.69
CA PRO A 261 15.45 -15.35 -7.11
C PRO A 261 14.46 -15.66 -5.97
N PHE A 262 14.94 -16.21 -4.84
CA PHE A 262 14.12 -16.55 -3.68
C PHE A 262 14.00 -15.44 -2.64
N TYR A 263 14.63 -14.28 -2.85
CA TYR A 263 14.37 -13.11 -2.02
C TYR A 263 12.87 -12.77 -2.05
N GLN A 264 12.25 -12.64 -0.87
CA GLN A 264 10.85 -12.24 -0.77
C GLN A 264 10.66 -10.83 -1.31
N HIS A 265 11.58 -9.91 -0.96
CA HIS A 265 11.61 -8.54 -1.46
C HIS A 265 13.02 -8.14 -1.91
N GLN A 266 13.23 -7.94 -3.21
CA GLN A 266 14.43 -7.30 -3.73
C GLN A 266 14.15 -5.82 -3.94
N THR A 267 14.28 -5.07 -2.85
CA THR A 267 13.77 -3.70 -2.72
C THR A 267 14.83 -2.78 -2.13
N CYS A 268 14.89 -1.55 -2.64
CA CYS A 268 15.59 -0.45 -1.99
C CYS A 268 14.62 0.72 -1.76
N ARG A 269 14.54 1.24 -0.54
CA ARG A 269 13.74 2.44 -0.19
C ARG A 269 14.55 3.71 0.01
N GLY A 270 15.88 3.63 0.05
CA GLY A 270 16.75 4.80 0.12
C GLY A 270 18.05 4.55 0.86
N VAL A 271 18.79 5.63 1.06
CA VAL A 271 20.05 5.68 1.81
C VAL A 271 19.94 6.73 2.92
N SER A 272 20.89 6.72 3.84
CA SER A 272 20.95 7.67 4.96
C SER A 272 22.26 8.44 4.98
N TRP A 273 22.28 9.57 5.69
CA TRP A 273 23.40 10.49 5.72
C TRP A 273 23.90 10.73 7.15
N ASN A 274 25.20 10.96 7.30
CA ASN A 274 25.78 11.53 8.50
C ASN A 274 27.00 12.41 8.16
N ASP A 275 27.10 13.59 8.77
CA ASP A 275 28.33 14.36 8.83
C ASP A 275 28.98 14.15 10.20
N SER A 276 30.00 13.30 10.25
CA SER A 276 30.69 12.99 11.50
C SER A 276 31.69 14.05 11.92
N THR A 277 31.96 15.06 11.10
CA THR A 277 32.79 16.20 11.49
C THR A 277 32.02 17.22 12.33
N ALA A 278 30.69 17.19 12.25
CA ALA A 278 29.80 18.08 12.98
C ALA A 278 29.64 17.71 14.47
N TYR A 279 30.12 16.54 14.90
CA TYR A 279 29.87 16.00 16.24
C TYR A 279 31.16 15.53 16.92
N ALA A 280 31.29 15.86 18.20
CA ALA A 280 32.35 15.32 19.04
C ALA A 280 32.16 13.81 19.27
N ALA A 281 33.26 13.12 19.52
CA ALA A 281 33.25 11.74 20.02
C ALA A 281 32.36 11.62 21.28
N PRO A 282 31.69 10.48 21.52
CA PRO A 282 30.93 10.27 22.75
C PRO A 282 31.82 10.49 23.98
N ALA A 283 31.32 11.24 24.97
CA ALA A 283 32.11 11.68 26.13
C ALA A 283 32.70 10.52 26.97
N ASP A 284 32.06 9.35 26.94
CA ASP A 284 32.44 8.18 27.73
C ASP A 284 33.36 7.20 26.96
N SER A 285 33.86 7.61 25.78
CA SER A 285 34.72 6.78 24.94
C SER A 285 36.12 6.63 25.54
N THR A 286 36.63 5.40 25.57
CA THR A 286 38.03 5.10 25.91
C THR A 286 39.01 5.72 24.90
N PRO A 287 40.29 5.94 25.25
CA PRO A 287 41.28 6.49 24.32
C PRO A 287 41.39 5.73 23.00
N ASP A 288 41.30 4.39 23.04
CA ASP A 288 41.35 3.55 21.84
C ASP A 288 40.10 3.71 20.96
N GLN A 289 38.92 3.88 21.56
CA GLN A 289 37.69 4.19 20.84
C GLN A 289 37.79 5.56 20.15
N GLN A 290 38.25 6.58 20.89
CA GLN A 290 38.46 7.92 20.33
C GLN A 290 39.45 7.91 19.16
N ALA A 291 40.54 7.14 19.25
CA ALA A 291 41.50 6.99 18.16
C ALA A 291 40.89 6.30 16.94
N ALA A 292 40.11 5.23 17.13
CA ALA A 292 39.42 4.54 16.05
C ALA A 292 38.36 5.42 15.37
N GLU A 293 37.58 6.17 16.16
CA GLU A 293 36.61 7.13 15.66
C GLU A 293 37.28 8.25 14.88
N ALA A 294 38.37 8.83 15.40
CA ALA A 294 39.12 9.87 14.71
C ALA A 294 39.69 9.37 13.37
N ALA A 295 40.22 8.15 13.32
CA ALA A 295 40.66 7.52 12.08
C ALA A 295 39.49 7.33 11.09
N ALA A 296 38.34 6.88 11.56
CA ALA A 296 37.15 6.69 10.73
C ALA A 296 36.54 8.01 10.22
N VAL A 297 36.64 9.09 10.99
CA VAL A 297 36.23 10.43 10.55
C VAL A 297 37.25 11.01 9.56
N ALA A 298 38.54 10.74 9.74
CA ALA A 298 39.56 11.19 8.80
C ALA A 298 39.42 10.52 7.42
N GLU A 299 39.08 9.22 7.36
CA GLU A 299 38.80 8.53 6.10
C GLU A 299 37.46 8.96 5.49
N CYS A 300 36.43 9.05 6.31
CA CYS A 300 35.06 9.30 5.91
C CYS A 300 34.41 10.38 6.78
N PRO A 301 34.71 11.66 6.52
CA PRO A 301 34.15 12.77 7.31
C PRO A 301 32.63 12.86 7.17
N ARG A 302 32.17 12.63 5.94
CA ARG A 302 30.77 12.69 5.51
C ARG A 302 30.40 11.36 4.86
N ARG A 303 29.27 10.79 5.26
CA ARG A 303 28.95 9.39 4.97
C ARG A 303 27.58 9.21 4.35
N ILE A 304 27.52 8.35 3.34
CA ILE A 304 26.29 7.70 2.90
C ILE A 304 26.26 6.31 3.53
N LEU A 305 25.22 6.04 4.30
CA LEU A 305 25.00 4.77 4.99
C LEU A 305 23.91 4.02 4.26
N ALA A 306 24.17 2.76 3.93
CA ALA A 306 23.25 1.92 3.20
C ALA A 306 23.35 0.47 3.65
N SER A 307 22.30 -0.28 3.36
CA SER A 307 22.22 -1.71 3.58
C SER A 307 21.94 -2.43 2.27
N THR A 308 22.33 -3.69 2.20
CA THR A 308 22.07 -4.58 1.08
C THR A 308 21.02 -5.62 1.41
N VAL A 309 20.25 -6.04 0.41
CA VAL A 309 19.26 -7.11 0.53
C VAL A 309 19.89 -8.41 1.05
N ASP A 310 21.18 -8.64 0.78
CA ASP A 310 21.96 -9.80 1.27
C ASP A 310 22.54 -9.64 2.71
N ALA A 311 22.00 -8.68 3.47
CA ALA A 311 22.23 -8.47 4.90
C ALA A 311 23.63 -7.92 5.26
N ARG A 312 24.09 -6.89 4.53
CA ARG A 312 25.29 -6.12 4.91
C ARG A 312 24.94 -4.65 5.15
N LEU A 313 25.53 -4.05 6.18
CA LEU A 313 25.52 -2.60 6.40
C LEU A 313 26.89 -2.04 6.03
N PHE A 314 26.93 -0.91 5.32
CA PHE A 314 28.19 -0.29 4.89
C PHE A 314 28.09 1.23 4.85
N ALA A 315 29.27 1.87 4.82
CA ALA A 315 29.42 3.31 4.73
C ALA A 315 30.29 3.69 3.53
N LEU A 316 29.85 4.70 2.79
CA LEU A 316 30.61 5.31 1.69
C LEU A 316 31.00 6.73 2.05
N ASN A 317 32.22 7.14 1.69
CA ASN A 317 32.63 8.53 1.69
C ASN A 317 31.76 9.28 0.68
N ALA A 318 30.97 10.24 1.15
CA ALA A 318 29.98 10.89 0.30
C ALA A 318 30.57 11.74 -0.83
N ASP A 319 31.79 12.24 -0.66
CA ASP A 319 32.46 13.08 -1.65
C ASP A 319 32.99 12.26 -2.82
N THR A 320 33.49 11.06 -2.52
CA THR A 320 34.27 10.25 -3.47
C THR A 320 33.56 8.97 -3.92
N GLY A 321 32.57 8.49 -3.16
CA GLY A 321 31.93 7.19 -3.37
C GLY A 321 32.78 6.00 -2.91
N ALA A 322 33.95 6.25 -2.31
CA ALA A 322 34.82 5.18 -1.80
C ALA A 322 34.21 4.52 -0.56
N LEU A 323 34.34 3.20 -0.48
CA LEU A 323 33.96 2.43 0.70
C LEU A 323 34.86 2.78 1.90
N CYS A 324 34.25 3.15 3.04
CA CYS A 324 34.96 3.50 4.27
C CYS A 324 35.55 2.26 4.93
N LYS A 325 36.83 1.97 4.72
CA LYS A 325 37.49 0.74 5.19
C LYS A 325 37.55 0.60 6.70
N THR A 326 37.56 1.70 7.45
CA THR A 326 37.47 1.68 8.91
C THR A 326 36.09 1.31 9.46
N PHE A 327 35.05 1.20 8.62
CA PHE A 327 33.70 0.86 9.06
C PHE A 327 33.50 -0.65 9.11
N GLY A 328 33.11 -1.19 10.26
CA GLY A 328 32.96 -2.62 10.47
C GLY A 328 34.26 -3.38 10.19
N THR A 329 34.17 -4.41 9.36
CA THR A 329 35.32 -5.16 8.82
C THR A 329 35.45 -4.86 7.33
N ASP A 330 36.56 -4.20 6.94
CA ASP A 330 36.88 -3.81 5.55
C ASP A 330 35.78 -3.00 4.82
N GLY A 331 34.97 -2.27 5.58
CA GLY A 331 33.87 -1.43 5.11
C GLY A 331 32.46 -2.01 5.31
N TYR A 332 32.34 -3.20 5.88
CA TYR A 332 31.06 -3.90 6.04
C TYR A 332 30.83 -4.39 7.47
N VAL A 333 29.57 -4.33 7.89
CA VAL A 333 29.03 -5.05 9.04
C VAL A 333 28.14 -6.17 8.51
N ASP A 334 28.43 -7.42 8.90
CA ASP A 334 27.58 -8.57 8.56
C ASP A 334 26.39 -8.63 9.51
N LEU A 335 25.20 -8.39 8.98
CA LEU A 335 23.98 -8.37 9.78
C LEU A 335 23.50 -9.78 10.15
N MET A 336 24.10 -10.83 9.60
CA MET A 336 23.81 -12.23 9.97
C MET A 336 24.60 -12.72 11.18
N GLU A 337 25.59 -11.96 11.66
CA GLU A 337 26.37 -12.33 12.85
C GLU A 337 25.44 -12.54 14.05
N GLY A 338 25.60 -13.67 14.76
CA GLY A 338 24.77 -14.03 15.93
C GLY A 338 23.42 -14.69 15.61
N MET A 339 23.05 -14.88 14.33
CA MET A 339 21.80 -15.58 13.94
C MET A 339 21.97 -17.11 13.95
N ILE A 340 20.89 -17.86 14.22
CA ILE A 340 20.89 -19.34 14.24
C ILE A 340 20.45 -19.93 12.89
N ASP A 341 19.47 -19.31 12.22
CA ASP A 341 19.13 -19.62 10.83
C ASP A 341 19.90 -18.67 9.90
N THR A 342 20.77 -19.22 9.06
CA THR A 342 21.70 -18.46 8.22
C THR A 342 21.29 -18.42 6.75
N ASN A 343 20.05 -18.83 6.43
CA ASN A 343 19.54 -18.65 5.08
C ASN A 343 19.43 -17.15 4.76
N ARG A 344 20.41 -16.58 4.06
CA ARG A 344 20.42 -15.15 3.73
C ARG A 344 19.21 -14.68 2.91
N ALA A 345 18.51 -15.59 2.22
CA ALA A 345 17.28 -15.22 1.52
C ALA A 345 16.11 -14.93 2.48
N THR A 346 16.18 -15.41 3.74
CA THR A 346 15.14 -15.19 4.76
C THR A 346 15.38 -13.96 5.63
N TYR A 347 16.56 -13.34 5.59
CA TYR A 347 16.88 -12.11 6.32
C TYR A 347 17.36 -11.03 5.37
N GLN A 348 16.56 -9.98 5.21
CA GLN A 348 16.75 -8.97 4.16
C GLN A 348 16.72 -7.55 4.72
N GLN A 349 17.43 -6.64 4.04
CA GLN A 349 17.34 -5.21 4.29
C GLN A 349 16.69 -4.53 3.09
N THR A 350 15.53 -3.91 3.33
CA THR A 350 14.74 -3.24 2.29
C THR A 350 14.60 -1.74 2.54
N SER A 351 14.75 -1.31 3.80
CA SER A 351 14.61 0.08 4.24
C SER A 351 15.97 0.72 4.51
N ALA A 352 16.02 2.05 4.37
CA ALA A 352 17.16 2.84 4.79
C ALA A 352 17.32 2.76 6.31
N PRO A 353 18.55 2.72 6.86
CA PRO A 353 18.73 2.70 8.29
C PRO A 353 18.39 4.06 8.90
N LEU A 354 17.84 4.09 10.11
CA LEU A 354 17.70 5.35 10.86
C LEU A 354 19.08 5.81 11.31
N VAL A 355 19.48 7.00 10.90
CA VAL A 355 20.78 7.58 11.26
C VAL A 355 20.57 8.85 12.07
N THR A 356 21.16 8.88 13.25
CA THR A 356 21.20 10.03 14.16
C THR A 356 22.60 10.66 14.16
N LYS A 357 22.87 11.59 15.09
CA LYS A 357 24.23 12.12 15.27
C LYS A 357 25.30 11.05 15.49
N ASP A 358 24.99 9.99 16.24
CA ASP A 358 25.97 9.01 16.74
C ASP A 358 25.67 7.57 16.31
N LEU A 359 24.42 7.27 15.96
CA LEU A 359 23.95 5.89 15.82
C LEU A 359 23.26 5.62 14.48
N ILE A 360 23.49 4.42 13.98
CA ILE A 360 22.74 3.75 12.92
C ILE A 360 21.84 2.72 13.60
N ILE A 361 20.51 2.81 13.43
CA ILE A 361 19.54 1.89 14.02
C ILE A 361 18.75 1.22 12.89
N LEU A 362 18.70 -0.10 12.90
CA LEU A 362 17.95 -0.87 11.90
C LEU A 362 17.38 -2.17 12.49
N GLY A 363 16.26 -2.61 11.89
CA GLY A 363 15.69 -3.94 12.05
C GLY A 363 15.95 -4.78 10.80
N SER A 364 14.95 -5.51 10.32
CA SER A 364 15.03 -6.36 9.12
C SER A 364 13.66 -6.75 8.58
N ALA A 365 13.61 -7.01 7.28
CA ALA A 365 12.56 -7.83 6.68
C ALA A 365 12.94 -9.30 6.81
N ILE A 366 12.00 -10.14 7.22
CA ILE A 366 12.20 -11.58 7.36
C ILE A 366 11.14 -12.29 6.53
N ALA A 367 11.50 -13.40 5.91
CA ALA A 367 10.57 -14.25 5.17
C ALA A 367 9.66 -15.08 6.11
N ASP A 368 8.98 -14.38 7.01
CA ASP A 368 8.08 -14.86 8.07
C ASP A 368 6.93 -15.77 7.59
N ASN A 369 6.65 -15.73 6.30
CA ASN A 369 5.62 -16.52 5.64
C ASN A 369 6.10 -17.85 5.01
N TYR A 370 7.38 -18.20 5.17
CA TYR A 370 7.95 -19.44 4.59
C TYR A 370 8.29 -20.52 5.61
N TYR A 371 8.73 -20.13 6.81
CA TYR A 371 9.22 -21.02 7.86
C TYR A 371 8.66 -20.59 9.20
N GLU A 372 8.43 -21.52 10.14
CA GLU A 372 8.10 -21.20 11.53
C GLU A 372 9.34 -20.79 12.34
N ASN A 373 10.52 -21.31 12.00
CA ASN A 373 11.77 -20.99 12.68
C ASN A 373 12.63 -20.07 11.81
N ASN A 374 12.45 -18.76 11.97
CA ASN A 374 13.17 -17.74 11.22
C ASN A 374 14.35 -17.13 12.02
N PRO A 375 15.26 -16.39 11.34
CA PRO A 375 16.19 -15.50 12.01
C PRO A 375 15.50 -14.52 12.97
N SER A 376 16.28 -13.92 13.87
CA SER A 376 15.76 -12.93 14.82
C SER A 376 15.41 -11.60 14.12
N GLY A 377 14.26 -11.03 14.45
CA GLY A 377 13.87 -9.65 14.14
C GLY A 377 14.55 -8.57 15.02
N VAL A 378 15.66 -8.90 15.69
CA VAL A 378 16.40 -7.99 16.59
C VAL A 378 16.69 -6.62 15.95
N ILE A 379 16.45 -5.57 16.74
CA ILE A 379 16.85 -4.20 16.43
C ILE A 379 18.27 -3.98 16.95
N ARG A 380 19.13 -3.40 16.13
CA ARG A 380 20.52 -3.14 16.51
C ARG A 380 20.89 -1.70 16.25
N ALA A 381 21.66 -1.13 17.19
CA ALA A 381 22.31 0.15 17.02
C ALA A 381 23.81 -0.02 16.86
N PHE A 382 24.37 0.67 15.89
CA PHE A 382 25.80 0.71 15.60
C PHE A 382 26.30 2.14 15.69
N ASP A 383 27.53 2.34 16.17
CA ASP A 383 28.19 3.63 16.07
C ASP A 383 28.35 4.01 14.59
N VAL A 384 27.93 5.22 14.24
CA VAL A 384 27.85 5.70 12.85
C VAL A 384 29.23 5.84 12.19
N ARG A 385 30.31 5.82 12.98
CA ARG A 385 31.69 6.00 12.53
C ARG A 385 32.41 4.71 12.27
N THR A 386 32.28 3.80 13.20
CA THR A 386 33.07 2.58 13.24
C THR A 386 32.27 1.35 12.86
N GLY A 387 30.93 1.43 12.85
CA GLY A 387 30.06 0.27 12.62
C GLY A 387 30.06 -0.72 13.78
N LYS A 388 30.66 -0.37 14.93
CA LYS A 388 30.64 -1.21 16.13
C LYS A 388 29.24 -1.20 16.75
N ILE A 389 28.74 -2.36 17.14
CA ILE A 389 27.46 -2.47 17.83
C ILE A 389 27.53 -1.78 19.21
N VAL A 390 26.50 -0.99 19.53
CA VAL A 390 26.36 -0.24 20.79
C VAL A 390 25.34 -0.92 21.69
N TRP A 391 24.18 -1.26 21.14
CA TRP A 391 23.13 -1.98 21.86
C TRP A 391 22.28 -2.84 20.91
N LYS A 392 21.57 -3.81 21.48
CA LYS A 392 20.52 -4.60 20.81
C LYS A 392 19.18 -4.39 21.51
N PHE A 393 18.09 -4.66 20.81
CA PHE A 393 16.76 -4.85 21.39
C PHE A 393 16.10 -6.02 20.69
N ASP A 394 15.85 -7.10 21.43
CA ASP A 394 15.16 -8.30 20.95
C ASP A 394 13.80 -8.38 21.64
N ALA A 395 12.72 -8.45 20.86
CA ALA A 395 11.36 -8.48 21.39
C ALA A 395 11.09 -9.70 22.31
N SER A 396 11.84 -10.80 22.10
CA SER A 396 11.78 -11.99 22.95
C SER A 396 12.60 -11.84 24.24
N LYS A 397 13.53 -10.88 24.29
CA LYS A 397 14.37 -10.55 25.48
C LYS A 397 14.53 -9.03 25.66
N PRO A 398 13.43 -8.29 25.91
CA PRO A 398 13.39 -6.83 25.79
C PRO A 398 14.17 -6.06 26.87
N ASN A 399 14.57 -6.72 27.96
CA ASN A 399 15.32 -6.12 29.06
C ASN A 399 16.85 -6.26 28.89
N ASP A 400 17.32 -7.09 27.97
CA ASP A 400 18.73 -7.33 27.72
C ASP A 400 19.20 -6.60 26.45
N THR A 401 19.78 -5.42 26.66
CA THR A 401 20.19 -4.53 25.58
C THR A 401 21.69 -4.53 25.30
N ALA A 402 22.48 -5.27 26.08
CA ALA A 402 23.91 -5.37 25.86
C ALA A 402 24.21 -6.11 24.54
N PRO A 403 25.26 -5.74 23.80
CA PRO A 403 25.75 -6.57 22.69
C PRO A 403 26.01 -8.02 23.12
N LEU A 404 25.85 -8.96 22.19
CA LEU A 404 26.08 -10.37 22.45
C LEU A 404 27.53 -10.64 22.87
N ALA A 405 27.72 -11.48 23.87
CA ALA A 405 29.03 -12.04 24.18
C ALA A 405 29.43 -13.10 23.12
N PRO A 406 30.73 -13.38 22.93
CA PRO A 406 31.17 -14.40 21.99
C PRO A 406 30.47 -15.75 22.22
N GLY A 407 29.94 -16.34 21.15
CA GLY A 407 29.22 -17.63 21.18
C GLY A 407 27.74 -17.55 21.60
N GLN A 408 27.22 -16.36 21.90
CA GLN A 408 25.78 -16.16 22.08
C GLN A 408 25.08 -15.91 20.75
N HIS A 409 23.76 -16.15 20.74
CA HIS A 409 22.90 -15.96 19.58
C HIS A 409 21.67 -15.13 19.94
N TYR A 410 21.09 -14.48 18.94
CA TYR A 410 19.79 -13.82 19.05
C TYR A 410 18.65 -14.82 19.14
N GLU A 411 17.49 -14.41 19.66
CA GLU A 411 16.34 -15.29 19.77
C GLU A 411 15.73 -15.52 18.39
N PRO A 412 15.60 -16.78 17.94
CA PRO A 412 14.97 -17.07 16.67
C PRO A 412 13.50 -16.63 16.70
N ASN A 413 13.00 -16.26 15.54
CA ASN A 413 11.60 -15.88 15.33
C ASN A 413 11.09 -14.74 16.25
N SER A 414 11.98 -13.85 16.70
CA SER A 414 11.54 -12.63 17.40
C SER A 414 10.79 -11.71 16.43
N VAL A 415 9.83 -10.93 16.95
CA VAL A 415 9.00 -9.99 16.18
C VAL A 415 9.86 -9.05 15.32
N VAL A 416 9.40 -8.76 14.11
CA VAL A 416 10.18 -8.05 13.09
C VAL A 416 9.81 -6.57 12.97
N ALA A 417 10.76 -5.75 12.54
CA ALA A 417 10.52 -4.36 12.14
C ALA A 417 11.29 -4.07 10.85
N TRP A 418 10.58 -4.05 9.73
CA TRP A 418 11.17 -4.02 8.39
C TRP A 418 11.17 -2.64 7.71
N THR A 419 10.50 -1.68 8.34
CA THR A 419 10.17 -0.38 7.75
C THR A 419 11.16 0.70 8.21
N GLN A 420 10.89 1.95 7.85
CA GLN A 420 11.68 3.11 8.23
C GLN A 420 11.36 3.52 9.66
N PHE A 421 12.37 3.88 10.46
CA PHE A 421 12.16 4.34 11.83
C PHE A 421 12.13 5.87 11.92
N ALA A 422 11.77 6.38 13.09
CA ALA A 422 11.79 7.80 13.39
C ALA A 422 12.51 8.07 14.72
N ALA A 423 13.01 9.29 14.91
CA ALA A 423 13.68 9.69 16.14
C ALA A 423 13.38 11.13 16.52
N ASP A 424 13.29 11.36 17.83
CA ASP A 424 13.35 12.69 18.44
C ASP A 424 14.64 12.74 19.29
N GLU A 425 15.72 13.25 18.71
CA GLU A 425 17.03 13.31 19.37
C GLU A 425 17.04 14.24 20.58
N LYS A 426 16.14 15.23 20.62
CA LYS A 426 15.98 16.12 21.78
C LYS A 426 15.35 15.38 22.96
N LEU A 427 14.41 14.47 22.70
CA LEU A 427 13.86 13.58 23.72
C LEU A 427 14.77 12.37 24.01
N GLY A 428 15.74 12.09 23.14
CA GLY A 428 16.59 10.91 23.23
C GLY A 428 15.84 9.62 22.97
N LEU A 429 14.85 9.63 22.06
CA LEU A 429 13.98 8.49 21.77
C LEU A 429 14.04 8.07 20.29
N ALA A 430 14.08 6.76 20.06
CA ALA A 430 13.85 6.13 18.76
C ALA A 430 12.50 5.39 18.76
N TYR A 431 11.76 5.49 17.67
CA TYR A 431 10.43 4.91 17.51
C TYR A 431 10.44 3.81 16.46
N ILE A 432 10.15 2.59 16.90
CA ILE A 432 10.26 1.35 16.12
C ILE A 432 8.86 0.77 15.92
N PRO A 433 8.34 0.76 14.68
CA PRO A 433 7.08 0.11 14.35
C PRO A 433 7.31 -1.39 14.10
N PHE A 434 6.99 -2.24 15.07
CA PHE A 434 7.02 -3.69 14.92
C PHE A 434 5.80 -4.18 14.14
N GLY A 435 6.01 -5.26 13.38
CA GLY A 435 4.98 -6.00 12.68
C GLY A 435 4.64 -7.33 13.33
N ASN A 436 4.35 -8.35 12.53
CA ASN A 436 3.95 -9.67 13.00
C ASN A 436 5.15 -10.56 13.44
N ALA A 437 4.84 -11.71 14.01
CA ALA A 437 5.73 -12.84 14.27
C ALA A 437 5.25 -14.06 13.47
N SER A 438 6.21 -14.78 12.91
CA SER A 438 5.90 -15.97 12.12
C SER A 438 5.40 -17.13 12.99
N PRO A 439 4.48 -17.97 12.48
CA PRO A 439 3.70 -17.76 11.27
C PRO A 439 2.64 -16.67 11.44
N ASP A 440 2.46 -15.83 10.43
CA ASP A 440 1.59 -14.65 10.53
C ASP A 440 0.12 -14.98 10.79
N GLN A 441 -0.40 -16.06 10.21
CA GLN A 441 -1.83 -16.41 10.22
C GLN A 441 -2.23 -17.46 11.27
N VAL A 442 -1.28 -17.95 12.07
CA VAL A 442 -1.52 -18.92 13.16
C VAL A 442 -0.60 -18.58 14.34
N GLY A 443 -1.18 -18.24 15.49
CA GLY A 443 -0.47 -17.73 16.66
C GLY A 443 -0.22 -18.75 17.78
N ILE A 444 -0.54 -20.03 17.58
CA ILE A 444 -0.49 -21.06 18.64
C ILE A 444 0.88 -21.26 19.30
N SER A 445 1.98 -20.95 18.60
CA SER A 445 3.35 -21.12 19.09
C SER A 445 3.96 -19.83 19.64
N ARG A 446 3.23 -18.71 19.62
CA ARG A 446 3.73 -17.42 20.12
C ARG A 446 3.87 -17.43 21.63
N THR A 447 5.04 -17.01 22.10
CA THR A 447 5.30 -16.78 23.53
C THR A 447 4.61 -15.50 24.01
N PRO A 448 4.32 -15.37 25.32
CA PRO A 448 3.80 -14.12 25.89
C PRO A 448 4.69 -12.91 25.59
N GLU A 449 6.00 -13.10 25.55
CA GLU A 449 6.97 -12.06 25.23
C GLU A 449 6.81 -11.57 23.79
N GLN A 450 6.78 -12.48 22.80
CA GLN A 450 6.54 -12.14 21.39
C GLN A 450 5.18 -11.46 21.21
N GLU A 451 4.12 -12.05 21.76
CA GLU A 451 2.74 -11.57 21.66
C GLU A 451 2.59 -10.13 22.18
N ALA A 452 3.41 -9.73 23.14
CA ALA A 452 3.39 -8.39 23.70
C ALA A 452 4.04 -7.33 22.79
N PHE A 453 4.74 -7.71 21.71
CA PHE A 453 5.37 -6.81 20.75
C PHE A 453 4.87 -6.97 19.31
N VAL A 454 4.11 -8.02 19.00
CA VAL A 454 3.38 -8.14 17.74
C VAL A 454 2.53 -6.89 17.52
N ASP A 455 2.67 -6.29 16.35
CA ASP A 455 2.01 -5.06 15.93
C ASP A 455 2.12 -3.94 16.97
N ALA A 456 3.30 -3.75 17.57
CA ALA A 456 3.52 -2.69 18.54
C ALA A 456 4.36 -1.53 17.98
N LEU A 457 3.95 -0.29 18.29
CA LEU A 457 4.86 0.84 18.25
C LEU A 457 5.65 0.89 19.56
N VAL A 458 6.97 0.85 19.45
CA VAL A 458 7.89 0.83 20.59
C VAL A 458 8.73 2.10 20.60
N ALA A 459 8.87 2.72 21.77
CA ALA A 459 9.86 3.76 22.01
C ALA A 459 11.04 3.21 22.82
N LEU A 460 12.24 3.34 22.26
CA LEU A 460 13.49 2.95 22.88
C LEU A 460 14.29 4.18 23.27
N ASP A 461 15.03 4.08 24.39
CA ASP A 461 16.12 5.00 24.69
C ASP A 461 17.13 4.97 23.54
N LEU A 462 17.42 6.14 22.97
CA LEU A 462 18.29 6.23 21.82
C LEU A 462 19.71 5.72 22.14
N ARG A 463 20.21 5.95 23.37
CA ARG A 463 21.58 5.62 23.76
C ARG A 463 21.74 4.19 24.25
N THR A 464 20.72 3.63 24.90
CA THR A 464 20.86 2.34 25.59
C THR A 464 20.01 1.22 25.01
N GLY A 465 19.09 1.52 24.10
CA GLY A 465 18.13 0.55 23.56
C GLY A 465 17.06 0.10 24.54
N HIS A 466 17.00 0.68 25.76
CA HIS A 466 16.03 0.26 26.76
C HIS A 466 14.62 0.71 26.40
N LEU A 467 13.66 -0.19 26.56
CA LEU A 467 12.24 0.10 26.39
C LEU A 467 11.79 1.22 27.32
N LYS A 468 11.16 2.27 26.75
CA LYS A 468 10.54 3.36 27.52
C LYS A 468 9.04 3.18 27.61
N TRP A 469 8.40 2.90 26.48
CA TRP A 469 6.98 2.59 26.39
C TRP A 469 6.71 1.80 25.11
N LYS A 470 5.55 1.14 25.08
CA LYS A 470 5.01 0.51 23.87
C LYS A 470 3.49 0.72 23.78
N PHE A 471 2.97 0.67 22.56
CA PHE A 471 1.55 0.71 22.26
C PHE A 471 1.23 -0.36 21.21
N GLN A 472 0.34 -1.30 21.52
CA GLN A 472 -0.05 -2.36 20.60
C GLN A 472 -1.24 -1.92 19.74
N THR A 473 -1.08 -2.03 18.42
CA THR A 473 -2.06 -1.55 17.43
C THR A 473 -3.07 -2.62 16.98
N SER A 474 -2.77 -3.89 17.25
CA SER A 474 -3.62 -5.05 16.95
C SER A 474 -3.38 -6.11 18.02
N HIS A 475 -4.44 -6.70 18.56
CA HIS A 475 -4.31 -7.81 19.50
C HIS A 475 -4.27 -9.13 18.74
N HIS A 476 -3.26 -9.96 19.02
CA HIS A 476 -3.15 -11.32 18.46
C HIS A 476 -3.38 -11.38 16.95
N ASP A 477 -2.46 -10.78 16.21
CA ASP A 477 -2.58 -10.63 14.77
C ASP A 477 -2.51 -11.95 14.03
N LEU A 478 -3.48 -12.20 13.15
CA LEU A 478 -3.57 -13.39 12.30
C LEU A 478 -3.70 -13.04 10.81
N TRP A 479 -3.40 -11.79 10.44
CA TRP A 479 -3.73 -11.26 9.13
C TRP A 479 -2.59 -10.54 8.41
N ASP A 480 -1.39 -10.55 8.99
CA ASP A 480 -0.26 -9.74 8.51
C ASP A 480 -0.62 -8.23 8.57
N ARG A 481 -0.84 -7.72 9.79
CA ARG A 481 -1.26 -6.35 10.13
C ARG A 481 -0.13 -5.49 10.64
N ASP A 482 1.07 -5.72 10.11
CA ASP A 482 2.25 -4.94 10.43
C ASP A 482 1.96 -3.46 10.57
N ASN A 483 2.66 -2.80 11.49
CA ASN A 483 2.83 -1.37 11.42
C ASN A 483 3.79 -1.03 10.27
N PRO A 484 3.27 -0.72 9.08
CA PRO A 484 4.06 -0.86 7.86
C PRO A 484 4.80 0.43 7.52
N SER A 485 4.65 1.49 8.31
CA SER A 485 4.98 2.86 7.91
C SER A 485 5.97 3.51 8.87
N GLN A 486 6.79 4.43 8.34
CA GLN A 486 7.54 5.35 9.21
C GLN A 486 6.57 6.14 10.09
N PRO A 487 6.76 6.15 11.43
CA PRO A 487 5.99 7.04 12.29
C PRO A 487 6.25 8.52 11.97
N VAL A 488 5.23 9.35 12.14
CA VAL A 488 5.30 10.79 11.85
C VAL A 488 5.23 11.60 13.14
N LEU A 489 6.26 12.40 13.40
CA LEU A 489 6.42 13.19 14.62
C LEU A 489 6.08 14.64 14.32
N LEU A 490 5.28 15.26 15.17
CA LEU A 490 4.95 16.68 15.13
C LEU A 490 4.37 17.08 16.48
N ASN A 491 4.09 18.36 16.70
CA ASN A 491 3.23 18.75 17.81
C ASN A 491 1.78 18.99 17.37
N LEU A 492 0.83 18.58 18.20
CA LEU A 492 -0.60 18.80 18.01
C LEU A 492 -1.21 19.49 19.24
N PRO A 493 -2.16 20.42 19.06
CA PRO A 493 -2.86 21.03 20.17
C PRO A 493 -3.78 20.01 20.86
N LYS A 494 -3.57 19.76 22.16
CA LYS A 494 -4.46 18.99 23.03
C LYS A 494 -4.91 19.90 24.16
N ASN A 495 -6.21 20.20 24.23
CA ASN A 495 -6.78 21.14 25.22
C ASN A 495 -6.06 22.51 25.28
N GLY A 496 -5.64 23.02 24.12
CA GLY A 496 -4.89 24.28 24.01
C GLY A 496 -3.39 24.18 24.35
N VAL A 497 -2.88 22.99 24.68
CA VAL A 497 -1.46 22.73 24.95
C VAL A 497 -0.83 22.03 23.75
N ASP A 498 0.29 22.56 23.26
CA ASP A 498 1.05 21.94 22.18
C ASP A 498 1.73 20.66 22.70
N THR A 499 1.23 19.51 22.26
CA THR A 499 1.63 18.19 22.77
C THR A 499 2.52 17.48 21.75
N PRO A 500 3.68 16.92 22.18
CA PRO A 500 4.54 16.09 21.32
C PRO A 500 3.79 14.85 20.82
N ALA A 501 3.33 14.88 19.58
CA ALA A 501 2.56 13.82 18.98
C ALA A 501 3.43 12.89 18.11
N ILE A 502 2.99 11.64 18.00
CA ILE A 502 3.41 10.66 17.02
C ILE A 502 2.16 10.07 16.35
N ILE A 503 2.19 9.96 15.02
CA ILE A 503 1.14 9.36 14.21
C ILE A 503 1.68 8.10 13.56
N ILE A 504 0.97 6.98 13.70
CA ILE A 504 1.30 5.73 13.03
C ILE A 504 0.10 5.20 12.23
N PRO A 505 0.17 5.25 10.88
CA PRO A 505 -0.81 4.60 9.99
C PRO A 505 -0.61 3.07 9.98
N THR A 506 -1.70 2.30 9.91
CA THR A 506 -1.63 0.83 9.93
C THR A 506 -2.35 0.17 8.75
N LYS A 507 -2.05 -1.13 8.51
CA LYS A 507 -2.66 -1.93 7.44
C LYS A 507 -4.19 -2.06 7.56
N ILE A 508 -4.79 -1.90 8.75
CA ILE A 508 -6.25 -1.90 8.89
C ILE A 508 -6.91 -0.55 8.60
N GLY A 509 -6.13 0.53 8.53
CA GLY A 509 -6.61 1.89 8.30
C GLY A 509 -6.73 2.75 9.54
N ASN A 510 -6.43 2.22 10.74
CA ASN A 510 -6.30 3.04 11.94
C ASN A 510 -5.09 3.97 11.82
N LEU A 511 -5.26 5.22 12.26
CA LEU A 511 -4.15 6.14 12.51
C LEU A 511 -4.12 6.41 14.01
N TRP A 512 -3.08 5.92 14.66
CA TRP A 512 -2.91 6.12 16.09
C TRP A 512 -2.21 7.45 16.33
N VAL A 513 -2.85 8.34 17.07
CA VAL A 513 -2.29 9.64 17.44
C VAL A 513 -2.00 9.61 18.94
N LEU A 514 -0.72 9.47 19.27
CA LEU A 514 -0.23 9.25 20.64
C LEU A 514 0.70 10.37 21.05
N ASP A 515 0.86 10.58 22.36
CA ASP A 515 1.92 11.39 22.92
C ASP A 515 3.23 10.61 22.82
N ARG A 516 4.20 11.16 22.09
CA ARG A 516 5.45 10.47 21.78
C ARG A 516 6.40 10.33 22.96
N THR A 517 6.12 11.00 24.09
CA THR A 517 6.91 10.89 25.32
C THR A 517 6.54 9.68 26.17
N ASN A 518 5.29 9.19 26.06
CA ASN A 518 4.75 8.19 26.98
C ASN A 518 3.78 7.17 26.35
N GLY A 519 3.48 7.29 25.05
CA GLY A 519 2.59 6.38 24.31
C GLY A 519 1.10 6.56 24.60
N GLN A 520 0.71 7.55 25.41
CA GLN A 520 -0.70 7.76 25.77
C GLN A 520 -1.50 8.37 24.62
N PRO A 521 -2.78 7.99 24.43
CA PRO A 521 -3.57 8.53 23.33
C PRO A 521 -3.80 10.05 23.43
N ILE A 522 -3.60 10.75 22.31
CA ILE A 522 -4.04 12.14 22.13
C ILE A 522 -5.48 12.15 21.63
N LEU A 523 -5.80 11.28 20.66
CA LEU A 523 -7.16 11.06 20.18
C LEU A 523 -7.79 9.82 20.86
N PRO A 524 -9.13 9.78 21.03
CA PRO A 524 -9.81 8.64 21.66
C PRO A 524 -9.53 7.31 20.95
N ILE A 525 -9.41 6.26 21.76
CA ILE A 525 -9.28 4.85 21.37
C ILE A 525 -10.38 4.06 22.07
N SER A 526 -11.01 3.12 21.36
CA SER A 526 -12.04 2.23 21.90
C SER A 526 -11.71 0.77 21.59
N GLU A 527 -12.01 -0.13 22.53
CA GLU A 527 -12.03 -1.57 22.28
C GLU A 527 -13.33 -1.97 21.60
N VAL A 528 -13.24 -2.60 20.43
CA VAL A 528 -14.41 -3.12 19.70
C VAL A 528 -14.46 -4.65 19.84
N PRO A 529 -15.63 -5.24 20.15
CA PRO A 529 -15.76 -6.68 20.27
C PRO A 529 -15.65 -7.36 18.90
N VAL A 530 -14.94 -8.49 18.85
CA VAL A 530 -14.79 -9.33 17.65
C VAL A 530 -15.16 -10.79 17.97
N LYS A 531 -15.47 -11.57 16.94
CA LYS A 531 -15.85 -12.98 17.13
C LYS A 531 -14.61 -13.84 17.35
N THR A 532 -14.70 -14.77 18.29
CA THR A 532 -13.58 -15.62 18.72
C THR A 532 -13.76 -17.10 18.38
N ASN A 533 -14.80 -17.48 17.64
CA ASN A 533 -14.92 -18.86 17.18
C ASN A 533 -13.84 -19.17 16.14
N THR A 534 -13.19 -20.32 16.26
CA THR A 534 -12.18 -20.81 15.33
C THR A 534 -12.22 -22.34 15.25
N ASP A 535 -11.87 -22.88 14.09
CA ASP A 535 -11.68 -24.31 13.84
C ASP A 535 -10.22 -24.75 14.00
N ILE A 536 -9.33 -23.82 14.37
CA ILE A 536 -7.90 -24.07 14.57
C ILE A 536 -7.64 -24.49 16.01
N ALA A 537 -7.11 -25.71 16.17
CA ALA A 537 -6.89 -26.30 17.49
C ALA A 537 -5.79 -25.55 18.25
N GLY A 538 -6.09 -25.15 19.50
CA GLY A 538 -5.16 -24.43 20.36
C GLY A 538 -5.11 -22.91 20.13
N GLU A 539 -5.75 -22.41 19.07
CA GLU A 539 -5.75 -20.99 18.74
C GLU A 539 -6.64 -20.17 19.68
N LYS A 540 -6.11 -19.04 20.16
CA LYS A 540 -6.78 -18.19 21.17
C LYS A 540 -6.97 -16.78 20.63
N LEU A 541 -8.07 -16.61 19.89
CA LEU A 541 -8.45 -15.31 19.33
C LEU A 541 -8.72 -14.27 20.43
N SER A 542 -8.26 -13.04 20.20
CA SER A 542 -8.61 -11.90 21.07
C SER A 542 -10.10 -11.58 21.00
N PRO A 543 -10.80 -11.35 22.13
CA PRO A 543 -12.22 -10.98 22.14
C PRO A 543 -12.48 -9.53 21.72
N THR A 544 -11.46 -8.67 21.75
CA THR A 544 -11.55 -7.26 21.35
C THR A 544 -10.38 -6.84 20.49
N GLN A 545 -10.56 -5.74 19.78
CA GLN A 545 -9.51 -5.09 19.00
C GLN A 545 -9.54 -3.58 19.26
N PRO A 546 -8.38 -2.92 19.31
CA PRO A 546 -8.35 -1.48 19.49
C PRO A 546 -8.78 -0.78 18.20
N MET A 547 -9.51 0.33 18.33
CA MET A 547 -9.94 1.17 17.22
C MET A 547 -9.66 2.65 17.50
N SER A 548 -9.00 3.34 16.56
CA SER A 548 -8.75 4.77 16.65
C SER A 548 -9.97 5.57 16.19
N SER A 549 -10.23 6.70 16.84
CA SER A 549 -11.23 7.68 16.37
C SER A 549 -10.85 8.32 15.02
N LEU A 550 -9.56 8.40 14.69
CA LEU A 550 -9.08 8.75 13.36
C LEU A 550 -8.71 7.47 12.62
N ASN A 551 -9.56 7.06 11.69
CA ASN A 551 -9.33 5.85 10.90
C ASN A 551 -9.93 5.96 9.50
N PHE A 552 -9.42 5.10 8.62
CA PHE A 552 -9.88 4.85 7.27
C PHE A 552 -10.25 3.38 7.07
N THR A 553 -10.52 2.66 8.16
CA THR A 553 -10.98 1.27 8.13
C THR A 553 -12.26 1.20 7.29
N PRO A 554 -12.30 0.35 6.25
CA PRO A 554 -13.43 0.33 5.34
C PRO A 554 -14.69 -0.22 6.02
N ALA A 555 -15.85 0.22 5.54
CA ALA A 555 -17.12 -0.37 5.92
C ALA A 555 -17.16 -1.87 5.56
N ALA A 556 -17.96 -2.64 6.29
CA ALA A 556 -18.16 -4.05 6.03
C ALA A 556 -18.67 -4.28 4.60
N LEU A 557 -18.11 -5.28 3.91
CA LEU A 557 -18.59 -5.69 2.60
C LEU A 557 -19.98 -6.32 2.72
N ARG A 558 -20.81 -6.10 1.71
CA ARG A 558 -22.08 -6.79 1.48
C ARG A 558 -21.97 -7.58 0.18
N GLU A 559 -22.85 -8.56 -0.01
CA GLU A 559 -22.98 -9.24 -1.30
C GLU A 559 -23.16 -8.24 -2.46
N ALA A 560 -23.90 -7.15 -2.22
CA ALA A 560 -24.11 -6.08 -3.20
C ALA A 560 -22.82 -5.32 -3.57
N ASP A 561 -21.79 -5.31 -2.74
CA ASP A 561 -20.53 -4.62 -3.04
C ASP A 561 -19.61 -5.45 -3.95
N MET A 562 -20.02 -6.68 -4.28
CA MET A 562 -19.33 -7.52 -5.25
C MET A 562 -19.46 -6.94 -6.65
N TRP A 563 -18.37 -6.98 -7.39
CA TRP A 563 -18.22 -6.33 -8.68
C TRP A 563 -17.83 -7.32 -9.78
N GLY A 564 -16.55 -7.48 -10.09
CA GLY A 564 -16.13 -8.15 -11.32
C GLY A 564 -16.47 -7.34 -12.59
N ALA A 565 -15.78 -7.64 -13.69
CA ALA A 565 -15.93 -6.87 -14.93
C ALA A 565 -17.21 -7.20 -15.71
N THR A 566 -17.88 -8.31 -15.40
CA THR A 566 -19.07 -8.81 -16.11
C THR A 566 -20.14 -9.35 -15.15
N PRO A 567 -21.40 -9.55 -15.59
CA PRO A 567 -22.42 -10.20 -14.75
C PRO A 567 -22.01 -11.58 -14.24
N PHE A 568 -21.23 -12.32 -15.03
CA PHE A 568 -20.78 -13.66 -14.68
C PHE A 568 -19.69 -13.63 -13.60
N ASP A 569 -18.73 -12.70 -13.73
CA ASP A 569 -17.74 -12.45 -12.68
C ASP A 569 -18.43 -12.02 -11.38
N GLN A 570 -19.42 -11.14 -11.49
CA GLN A 570 -20.15 -10.67 -10.31
C GLN A 570 -20.87 -11.79 -9.59
N MET A 571 -21.62 -12.63 -10.31
CA MET A 571 -22.31 -13.77 -9.72
C MET A 571 -21.30 -14.76 -9.09
N ALA A 572 -20.14 -14.97 -9.72
CA ALA A 572 -19.08 -15.79 -9.14
C ALA A 572 -18.51 -15.16 -7.86
N CYS A 573 -18.15 -13.87 -7.87
CA CYS A 573 -17.68 -13.15 -6.68
C CYS A 573 -18.72 -13.21 -5.55
N ARG A 574 -20.01 -13.01 -5.86
CA ARG A 574 -21.10 -13.14 -4.88
C ARG A 574 -21.26 -14.56 -4.34
N THR A 575 -21.03 -15.57 -5.17
CA THR A 575 -21.06 -16.97 -4.75
C THR A 575 -19.93 -17.22 -3.75
N THR A 576 -18.70 -16.78 -4.06
CA THR A 576 -17.55 -16.89 -3.17
C THR A 576 -17.76 -16.13 -1.86
N TYR A 577 -18.30 -14.89 -1.92
CA TYR A 577 -18.62 -14.10 -0.73
C TYR A 577 -19.53 -14.85 0.25
N ASN A 578 -20.52 -15.60 -0.26
CA ASN A 578 -21.46 -16.36 0.58
C ASN A 578 -20.92 -17.72 1.05
N GLN A 579 -19.84 -18.22 0.45
CA GLN A 579 -19.22 -19.50 0.80
C GLN A 579 -18.10 -19.37 1.84
N TYR A 580 -17.40 -18.24 1.84
CA TYR A 580 -16.30 -17.96 2.77
C TYR A 580 -16.82 -17.36 4.05
N ARG A 581 -16.16 -17.66 5.17
CA ARG A 581 -16.47 -16.97 6.44
C ARG A 581 -16.17 -15.49 6.29
N TYR A 582 -17.13 -14.65 6.67
CA TYR A 582 -16.92 -13.22 6.83
C TYR A 582 -17.70 -12.70 8.03
N ASP A 583 -17.00 -12.10 8.99
CA ASP A 583 -17.61 -11.61 10.22
C ASP A 583 -18.03 -10.13 10.15
N GLY A 584 -17.98 -9.52 8.97
CA GLY A 584 -18.38 -8.13 8.76
C GLY A 584 -17.38 -7.12 9.33
N ASN A 585 -16.11 -7.51 9.51
CA ASN A 585 -15.07 -6.67 10.10
C ASN A 585 -13.66 -7.09 9.64
N PRO A 586 -12.61 -6.26 9.88
CA PRO A 586 -11.22 -6.54 9.51
C PRO A 586 -10.55 -7.75 10.14
N TRP A 587 -11.14 -8.31 11.20
CA TRP A 587 -10.56 -9.34 12.05
C TRP A 587 -11.30 -10.67 11.90
N THR A 588 -11.79 -10.97 10.70
CA THR A 588 -12.33 -12.30 10.39
C THR A 588 -11.17 -13.29 10.37
N PRO A 589 -11.04 -14.20 11.35
CA PRO A 589 -9.86 -15.06 11.48
C PRO A 589 -9.77 -16.05 10.31
N PRO A 590 -8.57 -16.44 9.86
CA PRO A 590 -8.39 -17.52 8.90
C PRO A 590 -8.95 -18.85 9.44
N THR A 591 -9.49 -19.69 8.55
CA THR A 591 -10.05 -21.02 8.90
C THR A 591 -9.59 -22.07 7.89
N THR A 592 -9.87 -23.35 8.18
CA THR A 592 -9.58 -24.44 7.24
C THR A 592 -10.54 -24.48 6.04
N THR A 593 -11.73 -23.87 6.18
CA THR A 593 -12.74 -23.76 5.13
C THR A 593 -12.66 -22.48 4.30
N GLY A 594 -11.83 -21.51 4.73
CA GLY A 594 -11.60 -20.25 4.06
C GLY A 594 -12.33 -19.06 4.67
N SER A 595 -11.63 -17.92 4.71
CA SER A 595 -12.12 -16.64 5.22
C SER A 595 -11.91 -15.51 4.22
N LEU A 596 -12.88 -14.59 4.16
CA LEU A 596 -12.75 -13.32 3.47
C LEU A 596 -12.12 -12.30 4.44
N VAL A 597 -10.98 -11.75 4.06
CA VAL A 597 -10.23 -10.75 4.83
C VAL A 597 -10.38 -9.39 4.15
N TRP A 598 -10.93 -8.41 4.87
CA TRP A 598 -11.23 -7.07 4.35
C TRP A 598 -10.99 -5.98 5.40
N PRO A 599 -10.02 -5.08 5.20
CA PRO A 599 -9.05 -5.02 4.10
C PRO A 599 -8.04 -6.17 4.20
N GLY A 600 -7.35 -6.54 3.11
CA GLY A 600 -6.28 -7.54 3.12
C GLY A 600 -4.92 -7.03 3.62
N ASN A 601 -3.86 -7.82 3.43
CA ASN A 601 -2.52 -7.55 3.96
C ASN A 601 -1.70 -6.52 3.19
N ILE A 602 -2.03 -6.20 1.93
CA ILE A 602 -1.49 -4.97 1.30
C ILE A 602 -1.81 -3.71 2.12
N GLY A 603 -2.87 -3.80 2.93
CA GLY A 603 -3.24 -2.81 3.92
C GLY A 603 -3.85 -1.54 3.33
N VAL A 604 -4.50 -0.77 4.21
CA VAL A 604 -5.03 0.56 3.89
C VAL A 604 -3.90 1.57 3.74
N PHE A 605 -2.90 1.50 4.62
CA PHE A 605 -1.62 2.18 4.50
C PHE A 605 -0.50 1.14 4.51
N ASN A 606 0.62 1.45 3.88
CA ASN A 606 1.80 0.59 3.77
C ASN A 606 3.10 1.43 3.93
N TRP A 607 4.26 0.97 3.45
CA TRP A 607 5.58 1.58 3.68
C TRP A 607 5.74 3.06 3.29
N GLY A 608 4.92 3.56 2.36
CA GLY A 608 4.92 4.96 1.95
C GLY A 608 4.61 5.94 3.10
N SER A 609 3.92 5.48 4.15
CA SER A 609 3.38 6.29 5.24
C SER A 609 2.46 7.42 4.74
N ILE A 610 2.15 8.36 5.63
CA ILE A 610 1.39 9.59 5.34
C ILE A 610 2.33 10.79 5.22
N ALA A 611 1.85 11.86 4.59
CA ALA A 611 2.51 13.15 4.58
C ALA A 611 1.76 14.14 5.47
N VAL A 612 2.49 14.94 6.23
CA VAL A 612 1.89 15.89 7.18
C VAL A 612 2.47 17.26 6.93
N ASP A 613 1.61 18.28 6.81
CA ASP A 613 1.99 19.67 6.99
C ASP A 613 1.95 19.97 8.50
N PRO A 614 3.11 20.04 9.16
CA PRO A 614 3.18 20.25 10.61
C PRO A 614 2.88 21.69 11.00
N VAL A 615 2.82 22.62 10.04
CA VAL A 615 2.49 24.03 10.28
C VAL A 615 0.98 24.18 10.32
N ASN A 616 0.30 23.74 9.26
CA ASN A 616 -1.16 23.83 9.17
C ASN A 616 -1.90 22.69 9.90
N LYS A 617 -1.16 21.68 10.38
CA LYS A 617 -1.68 20.46 11.01
C LYS A 617 -2.59 19.68 10.06
N TRP A 618 -2.16 19.56 8.80
CA TRP A 618 -2.89 18.81 7.79
C TRP A 618 -2.21 17.47 7.51
N LEU A 619 -3.00 16.43 7.35
CA LEU A 619 -2.53 15.14 6.86
C LEU A 619 -3.05 14.93 5.44
N ILE A 620 -2.14 14.53 4.56
CA ILE A 620 -2.44 14.07 3.21
C ILE A 620 -2.09 12.58 3.13
N GLY A 621 -3.06 11.76 2.71
CA GLY A 621 -2.91 10.31 2.63
C GLY A 621 -3.56 9.71 1.40
N THR A 622 -3.15 8.48 1.07
CA THR A 622 -3.66 7.72 -0.08
C THR A 622 -4.16 6.33 0.33
N PRO A 623 -5.23 6.22 1.15
CA PRO A 623 -5.68 4.91 1.61
C PRO A 623 -6.19 4.03 0.47
N GLN A 624 -5.92 2.72 0.57
CA GLN A 624 -6.26 1.72 -0.44
C GLN A 624 -7.03 0.52 0.14
N TYR A 625 -7.75 -0.21 -0.72
CA TYR A 625 -8.76 -1.19 -0.31
C TYR A 625 -8.84 -2.37 -1.27
N LEU A 626 -8.30 -3.51 -0.83
CA LEU A 626 -8.46 -4.81 -1.51
C LEU A 626 -8.93 -5.86 -0.52
N ALA A 627 -9.82 -6.73 -0.99
CA ALA A 627 -10.23 -7.92 -0.27
C ALA A 627 -9.36 -9.11 -0.65
N TYR A 628 -9.16 -10.02 0.30
CA TYR A 628 -8.35 -11.23 0.13
C TYR A 628 -9.10 -12.47 0.64
N LEU A 629 -8.72 -13.63 0.13
CA LEU A 629 -9.18 -14.94 0.59
C LEU A 629 -8.02 -15.65 1.27
N TYR A 630 -8.22 -16.05 2.52
CA TYR A 630 -7.25 -16.78 3.32
C TYR A 630 -7.78 -18.17 3.60
N GLN A 631 -6.99 -19.22 3.37
CA GLN A 631 -7.36 -20.59 3.73
C GLN A 631 -6.18 -21.34 4.32
N LEU A 632 -6.40 -21.95 5.49
CA LEU A 632 -5.43 -22.77 6.20
C LEU A 632 -5.52 -24.23 5.75
N TYR A 633 -4.39 -24.84 5.44
CA TYR A 633 -4.27 -26.25 5.06
C TYR A 633 -3.49 -27.01 6.14
N PRO A 634 -4.14 -27.91 6.90
CA PRO A 634 -3.47 -28.64 7.96
C PRO A 634 -2.40 -29.59 7.40
N ARG A 635 -1.27 -29.69 8.11
CA ARG A 635 -0.21 -30.67 7.84
C ARG A 635 -0.38 -31.94 8.67
N PRO A 636 0.08 -33.10 8.17
CA PRO A 636 0.20 -34.29 9.00
C PRO A 636 1.19 -34.04 10.15
N ALA A 637 0.79 -34.36 11.39
CA ALA A 637 1.61 -34.13 12.58
C ALA A 637 3.00 -34.82 12.55
N GLY A 638 3.16 -35.88 11.75
CA GLY A 638 4.43 -36.59 11.59
C GLY A 638 5.41 -35.97 10.59
N ASP A 639 5.01 -34.92 9.86
CA ASP A 639 5.86 -34.27 8.85
C ASP A 639 5.44 -32.79 8.63
N LEU A 640 5.94 -31.92 9.52
CA LEU A 640 5.67 -30.48 9.48
C LEU A 640 6.43 -29.74 8.36
N ASN A 641 7.33 -30.43 7.66
CA ASN A 641 8.07 -29.88 6.52
C ASN A 641 7.49 -30.31 5.16
N LYS A 642 6.33 -30.99 5.16
CA LYS A 642 5.81 -31.71 4.00
C LYS A 642 5.59 -30.90 2.70
N ARG A 643 5.65 -29.58 2.56
CA ARG A 643 5.11 -28.84 1.38
C ARG A 643 3.68 -29.22 0.96
N VAL A 644 2.74 -28.31 1.21
CA VAL A 644 1.35 -28.47 0.75
C VAL A 644 1.21 -28.06 -0.71
N PHE A 645 2.05 -27.13 -1.17
CA PHE A 645 1.93 -26.53 -2.49
C PHE A 645 3.07 -26.98 -3.42
N GLY A 646 2.73 -27.60 -4.56
CA GLY A 646 3.68 -28.04 -5.59
C GLY A 646 3.00 -28.27 -6.95
N GLY A 647 3.69 -27.98 -8.06
CA GLY A 647 3.13 -28.01 -9.43
C GLY A 647 2.19 -26.84 -9.76
N ASP A 648 1.62 -26.81 -10.97
CA ASP A 648 0.75 -25.76 -11.56
C ASP A 648 -0.46 -25.31 -10.71
N ASN A 649 -0.67 -25.89 -9.52
CA ASN A 649 -1.70 -25.54 -8.53
C ASN A 649 -1.35 -24.33 -7.64
N SER A 650 -0.32 -23.56 -8.00
CA SER A 650 0.18 -22.39 -7.27
C SER A 650 -0.71 -21.15 -7.44
N GLY A 651 -2.00 -21.20 -7.12
CA GLY A 651 -2.97 -20.13 -7.44
C GLY A 651 -2.82 -18.76 -6.74
N GLY A 652 -1.95 -18.64 -5.71
CA GLY A 652 -1.82 -17.44 -4.87
C GLY A 652 -0.78 -16.40 -5.34
N GLU A 653 -0.64 -15.31 -4.58
CA GLU A 653 0.40 -14.28 -4.78
C GLU A 653 1.77 -14.75 -4.32
N SER A 654 1.85 -15.39 -3.16
CA SER A 654 2.96 -16.26 -2.80
C SER A 654 2.78 -17.54 -3.60
N LYS A 655 3.45 -17.66 -4.75
CA LYS A 655 3.55 -18.94 -5.46
C LYS A 655 4.80 -19.65 -4.99
N PRO A 656 4.69 -20.85 -4.40
CA PRO A 656 3.53 -21.76 -4.43
C PRO A 656 2.47 -21.59 -3.31
N GLY A 657 2.75 -20.84 -2.25
CA GLY A 657 1.84 -20.50 -1.13
C GLY A 657 2.71 -20.10 0.07
N ASN A 658 2.11 -19.62 1.17
CA ASN A 658 2.86 -19.44 2.42
C ASN A 658 2.98 -20.81 3.08
N GLU A 659 4.11 -21.49 2.88
CA GLU A 659 4.27 -22.87 3.34
C GLU A 659 4.40 -22.95 4.87
N ASN A 660 4.96 -21.93 5.53
CA ASN A 660 5.19 -21.93 6.99
C ASN A 660 5.80 -23.26 7.49
N LEU A 661 6.86 -23.72 6.81
CA LEU A 661 7.54 -24.99 7.08
C LEU A 661 8.00 -25.06 8.54
N GLY A 662 7.78 -26.20 9.18
CA GLY A 662 7.96 -26.36 10.63
C GLY A 662 6.66 -26.23 11.40
N GLY A 663 5.69 -25.45 10.90
CA GLY A 663 4.39 -25.23 11.51
C GLY A 663 3.30 -26.23 11.09
N PRO A 664 2.17 -26.29 11.82
CA PRO A 664 1.11 -27.26 11.56
C PRO A 664 0.18 -26.90 10.40
N TYR A 665 0.29 -25.70 9.82
CA TYR A 665 -0.55 -25.26 8.71
C TYR A 665 0.27 -24.57 7.64
N ALA A 666 -0.05 -24.85 6.38
CA ALA A 666 0.30 -23.98 5.25
C ALA A 666 -0.89 -23.06 4.94
N VAL A 667 -0.64 -21.92 4.30
CA VAL A 667 -1.67 -20.90 4.05
C VAL A 667 -1.70 -20.50 2.60
N SER A 668 -2.90 -20.47 2.01
CA SER A 668 -3.15 -19.81 0.73
C SER A 668 -3.68 -18.40 0.99
N ILE A 669 -2.98 -17.39 0.48
CA ILE A 669 -3.40 -16.00 0.45
C ILE A 669 -3.60 -15.58 -1.00
N GLN A 670 -4.79 -15.07 -1.33
CA GLN A 670 -5.14 -14.67 -2.69
C GLN A 670 -5.91 -13.35 -2.68
N HIS A 671 -5.57 -12.42 -3.58
CA HIS A 671 -6.51 -11.35 -3.93
C HIS A 671 -7.90 -11.93 -4.23
N PHE A 672 -8.93 -11.36 -3.62
CA PHE A 672 -10.30 -11.72 -3.94
C PHE A 672 -10.67 -11.13 -5.29
N ARG A 673 -10.45 -11.90 -6.36
CA ARG A 673 -10.63 -11.50 -7.76
C ARG A 673 -11.38 -12.56 -8.55
N SER A 674 -11.99 -12.14 -9.66
CA SER A 674 -12.69 -13.04 -10.58
C SER A 674 -11.71 -13.80 -11.48
N ALA A 675 -12.24 -14.74 -12.28
CA ALA A 675 -11.45 -15.48 -13.27
C ALA A 675 -10.80 -14.57 -14.35
N LEU A 676 -11.32 -13.36 -14.55
CA LEU A 676 -10.73 -12.34 -15.42
C LEU A 676 -9.70 -11.46 -14.72
N ALA A 677 -9.27 -11.84 -13.51
CA ALA A 677 -8.36 -11.12 -12.63
C ALA A 677 -8.84 -9.73 -12.16
N ALA A 678 -10.12 -9.39 -12.38
CA ALA A 678 -10.71 -8.16 -11.84
C ALA A 678 -11.02 -8.32 -10.35
N PRO A 679 -10.71 -7.32 -9.49
CA PRO A 679 -11.09 -7.38 -8.08
C PRO A 679 -12.59 -7.61 -7.88
N CYS A 680 -12.92 -8.47 -6.92
CA CYS A 680 -14.29 -8.81 -6.61
C CYS A 680 -14.97 -7.72 -5.78
N ASN A 681 -14.27 -6.88 -5.02
CA ASN A 681 -14.87 -5.69 -4.41
C ASN A 681 -14.93 -4.53 -5.41
N ALA A 682 -16.03 -3.79 -5.42
CA ALA A 682 -16.21 -2.64 -6.28
C ALA A 682 -15.18 -1.53 -6.04
N PRO A 683 -14.77 -0.79 -7.09
CA PRO A 683 -13.91 0.38 -6.92
C PRO A 683 -14.66 1.52 -6.20
N ALA A 684 -13.99 2.39 -5.44
CA ALA A 684 -12.57 2.68 -5.50
C ALA A 684 -11.70 1.71 -4.69
N TRP A 685 -10.61 1.25 -5.31
CA TRP A 685 -9.53 0.51 -4.64
C TRP A 685 -8.49 1.44 -4.03
N GLY A 686 -8.47 2.71 -4.40
CA GLY A 686 -7.65 3.72 -3.75
C GLY A 686 -8.26 5.11 -3.83
N VAL A 687 -8.05 5.89 -2.78
CA VAL A 687 -8.54 7.26 -2.65
C VAL A 687 -7.42 8.16 -2.13
N ARG A 688 -7.54 9.46 -2.37
CA ARG A 688 -6.72 10.50 -1.74
C ARG A 688 -7.58 11.24 -0.72
N VAL A 689 -7.00 11.58 0.42
CA VAL A 689 -7.71 12.21 1.55
C VAL A 689 -6.89 13.37 2.12
N GLY A 690 -7.61 14.39 2.60
CA GLY A 690 -7.07 15.50 3.38
C GLY A 690 -7.78 15.57 4.73
N VAL A 691 -7.01 15.56 5.81
CA VAL A 691 -7.50 15.53 7.19
C VAL A 691 -6.96 16.72 7.96
N ASP A 692 -7.83 17.37 8.72
CA ASP A 692 -7.43 18.31 9.76
C ASP A 692 -7.08 17.54 11.02
N LEU A 693 -5.80 17.51 11.39
CA LEU A 693 -5.29 16.75 12.53
C LEU A 693 -5.70 17.35 13.88
N THR A 694 -6.12 18.62 13.92
CA THR A 694 -6.59 19.25 15.16
C THR A 694 -7.96 18.73 15.57
N THR A 695 -8.78 18.34 14.58
CA THR A 695 -10.14 17.83 14.80
C THR A 695 -10.29 16.34 14.49
N GLY A 696 -9.33 15.73 13.78
CA GLY A 696 -9.40 14.37 13.27
C GLY A 696 -10.41 14.19 12.12
N LYS A 697 -10.90 15.27 11.50
CA LYS A 697 -11.95 15.19 10.47
C LYS A 697 -11.34 15.18 9.06
N THR A 698 -11.85 14.28 8.23
CA THR A 698 -11.56 14.29 6.78
C THR A 698 -12.31 15.44 6.13
N ALA A 699 -11.58 16.43 5.62
CA ALA A 699 -12.16 17.60 4.95
C ALA A 699 -12.51 17.30 3.49
N TRP A 700 -11.69 16.49 2.81
CA TRP A 700 -11.94 16.08 1.44
C TRP A 700 -11.46 14.65 1.15
N LYS A 701 -12.11 14.01 0.18
CA LYS A 701 -11.83 12.63 -0.26
C LYS A 701 -12.20 12.46 -1.74
N TYR A 702 -11.29 11.91 -2.55
CA TYR A 702 -11.49 11.66 -3.98
C TYR A 702 -10.82 10.35 -4.43
N ARG A 703 -11.28 9.76 -5.53
CA ARG A 703 -10.66 8.57 -6.15
C ARG A 703 -9.23 8.85 -6.59
N ASN A 704 -8.27 7.99 -6.26
CA ASN A 704 -6.87 8.19 -6.64
C ASN A 704 -6.50 7.43 -7.93
N GLY A 705 -5.81 8.05 -8.87
CA GLY A 705 -5.34 7.36 -10.09
C GLY A 705 -6.43 6.99 -11.12
N THR A 706 -5.97 6.52 -12.28
CA THR A 706 -6.82 6.17 -13.44
C THR A 706 -6.57 4.74 -13.92
N VAL A 707 -7.44 4.21 -14.77
CA VAL A 707 -7.22 2.91 -15.44
C VAL A 707 -6.20 2.96 -16.59
N ALA A 708 -5.40 4.03 -16.71
CA ALA A 708 -4.38 4.12 -17.76
C ALA A 708 -3.34 3.00 -17.60
N GLY A 709 -2.89 2.42 -18.72
CA GLY A 709 -1.91 1.33 -18.71
C GLY A 709 -2.50 -0.04 -18.33
N GLN A 710 -3.63 -0.07 -17.62
CA GLN A 710 -4.24 -1.28 -17.11
C GLN A 710 -4.86 -2.15 -18.22
N LYS A 711 -4.77 -3.47 -18.03
CA LYS A 711 -5.34 -4.49 -18.91
C LYS A 711 -6.44 -5.24 -18.18
N PHE A 712 -7.61 -5.37 -18.82
CA PHE A 712 -8.70 -6.22 -18.35
C PHE A 712 -8.95 -7.31 -19.40
N ALA A 713 -8.91 -8.58 -18.99
CA ALA A 713 -8.95 -9.73 -19.89
C ALA A 713 -7.92 -9.65 -21.04
N GLY A 714 -6.72 -9.13 -20.76
CA GLY A 714 -5.63 -8.95 -21.73
C GLY A 714 -5.76 -7.72 -22.63
N VAL A 715 -6.87 -6.98 -22.59
CA VAL A 715 -7.11 -5.79 -23.41
C VAL A 715 -6.85 -4.51 -22.63
N LYS A 716 -6.04 -3.60 -23.19
CA LYS A 716 -5.75 -2.29 -22.58
C LYS A 716 -6.99 -1.39 -22.63
N PHE A 717 -7.32 -0.74 -21.52
CA PHE A 717 -8.41 0.23 -21.51
C PHE A 717 -8.09 1.43 -22.41
N PRO A 718 -8.99 1.84 -23.33
CA PRO A 718 -8.70 2.90 -24.29
C PRO A 718 -8.80 4.31 -23.70
N ILE A 719 -9.54 4.49 -22.59
CA ILE A 719 -9.80 5.80 -21.98
C ILE A 719 -9.43 5.76 -20.48
N PRO A 720 -8.60 6.69 -19.99
CA PRO A 720 -8.05 6.67 -18.63
C PRO A 720 -9.00 7.31 -17.61
N PHE A 721 -10.10 6.63 -17.28
CA PHE A 721 -11.04 7.12 -16.27
C PHE A 721 -10.50 7.04 -14.84
N GLU A 722 -10.86 8.01 -14.00
CA GLU A 722 -10.62 7.96 -12.55
C GLU A 722 -11.55 6.95 -11.89
N MET A 723 -11.05 5.73 -11.70
CA MET A 723 -11.78 4.63 -11.05
C MET A 723 -11.40 4.50 -9.57
N GLY A 724 -10.26 5.04 -9.16
CA GLY A 724 -9.69 4.84 -7.83
C GLY A 724 -8.84 3.58 -7.82
N MET A 725 -7.62 3.68 -8.35
CA MET A 725 -6.62 2.62 -8.37
C MET A 725 -5.84 2.57 -7.06
N LEU A 726 -5.23 1.40 -6.79
CA LEU A 726 -4.29 1.22 -5.69
C LEU A 726 -3.16 2.22 -5.75
N ALA A 727 -2.60 2.51 -4.59
CA ALA A 727 -1.56 3.49 -4.41
C ALA A 727 -0.50 2.92 -3.46
N HIS A 728 0.66 2.60 -4.01
CA HIS A 728 1.79 2.07 -3.25
C HIS A 728 2.96 3.06 -3.35
N GLY A 729 3.44 3.54 -2.21
CA GLY A 729 4.44 4.63 -2.14
C GLY A 729 3.90 5.86 -1.40
N GLY A 730 4.80 6.78 -1.06
CA GLY A 730 4.46 7.93 -0.23
C GLY A 730 3.98 9.17 -0.99
N THR A 731 3.77 10.23 -0.22
CA THR A 731 3.40 11.56 -0.70
C THR A 731 4.38 12.59 -0.14
N LEU A 732 4.70 13.61 -0.92
CA LEU A 732 5.43 14.81 -0.49
C LEU A 732 4.45 15.95 -0.26
N THR A 733 4.62 16.75 0.79
CA THR A 733 3.91 18.02 1.01
C THR A 733 4.88 19.21 1.04
N THR A 734 4.39 20.39 0.63
CA THR A 734 5.21 21.62 0.56
C THR A 734 4.46 22.81 1.13
N ALA A 735 5.18 23.78 1.69
CA ALA A 735 4.61 25.05 2.15
C ALA A 735 3.94 25.86 1.02
N GLY A 736 4.29 25.59 -0.24
CA GLY A 736 3.57 26.08 -1.42
C GLY A 736 2.11 25.62 -1.52
N GLY A 737 1.64 24.74 -0.62
CA GLY A 737 0.28 24.22 -0.56
C GLY A 737 0.01 23.09 -1.53
N VAL A 738 1.07 22.46 -2.06
CA VAL A 738 0.99 21.38 -3.05
C VAL A 738 1.51 20.08 -2.47
N ALA A 739 0.75 19.00 -2.69
CA ALA A 739 1.19 17.64 -2.40
C ALA A 739 1.52 16.87 -3.69
N PHE A 740 2.63 16.12 -3.71
CA PHE A 740 3.05 15.32 -4.86
C PHE A 740 3.03 13.82 -4.56
N THR A 741 2.48 13.02 -5.47
CA THR A 741 2.54 11.55 -5.39
C THR A 741 2.62 10.92 -6.78
N ALA A 742 3.29 9.76 -6.85
CA ALA A 742 3.36 8.90 -8.03
C ALA A 742 2.87 7.47 -7.74
N ALA A 743 2.29 7.26 -6.55
CA ALA A 743 2.00 5.93 -6.00
C ALA A 743 0.96 5.12 -6.78
N ALA A 744 0.10 5.78 -7.58
CA ALA A 744 -0.97 5.12 -8.31
C ALA A 744 -0.43 4.21 -9.43
N LEU A 745 -1.18 3.15 -9.76
CA LEU A 745 -0.77 2.14 -10.76
C LEU A 745 -0.74 2.63 -12.22
N ASP A 746 -0.85 3.92 -12.48
CA ASP A 746 -1.12 4.46 -13.81
C ASP A 746 0.03 5.26 -14.41
N ASP A 747 1.25 4.95 -13.94
CA ASP A 747 2.53 5.47 -14.40
C ASP A 747 2.49 7.00 -14.55
N ALA A 748 2.07 7.70 -13.49
CA ALA A 748 1.98 9.15 -13.50
C ALA A 748 2.24 9.78 -12.13
N ILE A 749 3.01 10.87 -12.13
CA ILE A 749 3.16 11.77 -10.98
C ILE A 749 2.11 12.88 -11.05
N ARG A 750 1.59 13.29 -9.90
CA ARG A 750 0.57 14.34 -9.76
C ARG A 750 0.97 15.34 -8.68
N GLY A 751 0.55 16.58 -8.87
CA GLY A 751 0.55 17.64 -7.87
C GLY A 751 -0.89 18.04 -7.54
N TYR A 752 -1.25 18.04 -6.25
CA TYR A 752 -2.60 18.38 -5.78
C TYR A 752 -2.58 19.62 -4.90
N ASP A 753 -3.67 20.39 -4.93
CA ASP A 753 -3.95 21.38 -3.90
C ASP A 753 -4.21 20.66 -2.57
N MET A 754 -3.41 20.95 -1.55
CA MET A 754 -3.57 20.34 -0.23
C MET A 754 -4.88 20.72 0.47
N GLN A 755 -5.41 21.92 0.21
CA GLN A 755 -6.65 22.38 0.83
C GLN A 755 -7.88 21.69 0.22
N THR A 756 -7.88 21.44 -1.09
CA THR A 756 -9.09 21.01 -1.82
C THR A 756 -9.00 19.60 -2.38
N GLY A 757 -7.81 19.02 -2.50
CA GLY A 757 -7.59 17.71 -3.14
C GLY A 757 -7.70 17.73 -4.68
N GLU A 758 -7.79 18.91 -5.30
CA GLU A 758 -7.84 19.08 -6.76
C GLU A 758 -6.48 18.74 -7.40
N VAL A 759 -6.50 18.04 -8.54
CA VAL A 759 -5.30 17.76 -9.34
C VAL A 759 -4.92 19.01 -10.13
N LEU A 760 -3.82 19.66 -9.75
CA LEU A 760 -3.35 20.90 -10.39
C LEU A 760 -2.34 20.63 -11.51
N TRP A 761 -1.62 19.52 -11.42
CA TRP A 761 -0.60 19.11 -12.39
C TRP A 761 -0.51 17.59 -12.45
N LYS A 762 -0.20 17.06 -13.64
CA LYS A 762 0.00 15.64 -13.90
C LYS A 762 1.03 15.47 -15.02
N MET A 763 1.94 14.51 -14.86
CA MET A 763 2.85 14.09 -15.92
C MET A 763 2.95 12.57 -15.97
N ALA A 764 3.09 12.01 -17.17
CA ALA A 764 3.34 10.59 -17.35
C ALA A 764 4.78 10.25 -16.93
N LEU A 765 4.96 9.07 -16.37
CA LEU A 765 6.24 8.46 -16.04
C LEU A 765 6.56 7.34 -17.05
N PRO A 766 7.85 7.06 -17.28
CA PRO A 766 8.27 5.96 -18.16
C PRO A 766 8.02 4.58 -17.54
N ALA A 767 7.88 4.51 -16.22
CA ALA A 767 7.68 3.30 -15.43
C ALA A 767 6.82 3.59 -14.19
N GLY A 768 6.49 2.55 -13.43
CA GLY A 768 5.73 2.69 -12.19
C GLY A 768 6.48 3.53 -11.16
N GLY A 769 5.80 4.56 -10.63
CA GLY A 769 6.36 5.52 -9.68
C GLY A 769 6.07 5.19 -8.22
N GLN A 770 6.13 3.91 -7.84
CA GLN A 770 5.88 3.44 -6.46
C GLN A 770 7.02 3.82 -5.49
N ALA A 771 7.56 5.04 -5.59
CA ALA A 771 8.51 5.66 -4.68
C ALA A 771 7.86 6.86 -3.96
N THR A 772 8.44 7.33 -2.86
CA THR A 772 8.02 8.62 -2.27
C THR A 772 8.75 9.76 -2.99
N PRO A 773 8.04 10.76 -3.55
CA PRO A 773 8.70 11.94 -4.10
C PRO A 773 9.42 12.75 -3.02
N MET A 774 10.45 13.50 -3.41
CA MET A 774 11.20 14.40 -2.52
C MET A 774 11.44 15.76 -3.20
N THR A 775 11.89 16.76 -2.44
CA THR A 775 12.21 18.08 -2.98
C THR A 775 13.43 18.70 -2.31
N TYR A 776 14.10 19.60 -3.03
CA TYR A 776 15.21 20.40 -2.53
C TYR A 776 15.33 21.70 -3.34
N ARG A 777 16.15 22.63 -2.84
CA ARG A 777 16.63 23.78 -3.60
C ARG A 777 18.04 23.53 -4.17
N GLY A 778 18.18 23.72 -5.48
CA GLY A 778 19.46 23.65 -6.19
C GLY A 778 20.34 24.87 -5.93
N LYS A 779 21.62 24.76 -6.27
CA LYS A 779 22.60 25.86 -6.21
C LYS A 779 22.25 27.01 -7.17
N ASP A 780 21.42 26.75 -8.17
CA ASP A 780 20.85 27.73 -9.07
C ASP A 780 19.66 28.50 -8.47
N GLY A 781 19.28 28.19 -7.22
CA GLY A 781 18.19 28.81 -6.49
C GLY A 781 16.80 28.24 -6.83
N LYS A 782 16.71 27.24 -7.70
CA LYS A 782 15.43 26.65 -8.11
C LYS A 782 15.01 25.50 -7.19
N GLN A 783 13.72 25.37 -6.97
CA GLN A 783 13.15 24.18 -6.35
C GLN A 783 13.01 23.04 -7.37
N TYR A 784 13.41 21.84 -6.96
CA TYR A 784 13.27 20.61 -7.73
C TYR A 784 12.34 19.63 -7.00
N ILE A 785 11.47 18.94 -7.74
CA ILE A 785 10.71 17.78 -7.27
C ILE A 785 11.29 16.54 -7.92
N VAL A 786 11.65 15.51 -7.16
CA VAL A 786 12.30 14.29 -7.69
C VAL A 786 11.52 13.04 -7.31
N VAL A 787 11.46 12.07 -8.23
CA VAL A 787 10.86 10.75 -7.99
C VAL A 787 11.65 9.66 -8.72
N ALA A 788 11.77 8.49 -8.09
CA ALA A 788 12.23 7.27 -8.75
C ALA A 788 11.04 6.56 -9.42
N ALA A 789 11.24 6.08 -10.64
CA ALA A 789 10.26 5.34 -11.41
C ALA A 789 10.92 4.08 -11.97
N GLY A 790 10.72 2.95 -11.30
CA GLY A 790 11.24 1.65 -11.75
C GLY A 790 10.26 0.49 -11.71
N GLY A 791 9.00 0.75 -11.35
CA GLY A 791 7.96 -0.26 -11.29
C GLY A 791 8.00 -1.12 -10.02
N HIS A 792 6.99 -1.99 -9.94
CA HIS A 792 6.72 -2.83 -8.77
C HIS A 792 6.24 -4.21 -9.22
N GLY A 793 6.98 -5.25 -8.83
CA GLY A 793 6.74 -6.66 -9.20
C GLY A 793 5.31 -7.14 -8.92
N SER A 794 4.89 -7.16 -7.66
CA SER A 794 3.55 -7.66 -7.26
C SER A 794 2.38 -6.86 -7.81
N LEU A 795 2.52 -5.56 -8.03
CA LEU A 795 1.47 -4.72 -8.60
C LEU A 795 1.41 -4.80 -10.14
N GLY A 796 2.43 -5.37 -10.77
CA GLY A 796 2.52 -5.51 -12.22
C GLY A 796 2.61 -4.18 -12.97
N THR A 797 3.19 -3.15 -12.35
CA THR A 797 3.41 -1.85 -13.00
C THR A 797 4.58 -1.91 -13.98
N THR A 798 4.67 -0.94 -14.87
CA THR A 798 5.69 -0.92 -15.92
C THR A 798 7.09 -0.88 -15.27
N PRO A 799 7.98 -1.84 -15.57
CA PRO A 799 9.35 -1.82 -15.04
C PRO A 799 10.19 -0.74 -15.73
N GLY A 800 11.15 -0.18 -15.00
CA GLY A 800 12.11 0.80 -15.52
C GLY A 800 13.21 1.10 -14.51
N ASP A 801 13.97 2.17 -14.76
CA ASP A 801 15.18 2.49 -14.00
C ASP A 801 15.42 4.01 -13.87
N SER A 802 14.39 4.83 -14.05
CA SER A 802 14.51 6.29 -14.15
C SER A 802 14.47 6.96 -12.77
N VAL A 803 15.30 7.99 -12.59
CA VAL A 803 15.15 9.04 -11.56
C VAL A 803 14.91 10.36 -12.29
N ILE A 804 13.80 11.03 -12.00
CA ILE A 804 13.34 12.19 -12.77
C ILE A 804 13.17 13.38 -11.84
N ALA A 805 13.70 14.54 -12.26
CA ALA A 805 13.48 15.80 -11.58
C ALA A 805 12.62 16.77 -12.39
N TYR A 806 11.80 17.55 -11.70
CA TYR A 806 10.93 18.57 -12.26
C TYR A 806 11.24 19.92 -11.62
N THR A 807 11.22 20.99 -12.43
CA THR A 807 11.41 22.36 -11.93
C THR A 807 10.59 23.37 -12.74
N LEU A 808 10.50 24.61 -12.24
CA LEU A 808 9.93 25.74 -12.96
C LEU A 808 11.02 26.39 -13.84
N ASN A 809 10.59 26.94 -14.98
CA ASN A 809 11.48 27.62 -15.92
C ASN A 809 12.04 28.92 -15.36
#